data_AF-A0A6P0VCY8-F1
#
_entry.id   AF-A0A6P0VCY8-F1
#
_cell.length_a   1.000
_cell.length_b   1.000
_cell.length_c   1.000
_cell.angle_alpha   90.00
_cell.angle_beta   90.00
_cell.angle_gamma   90.00
#
_symmetry.space_group_name_H-M   'P 1'
#
loop_
_entity.id
_entity.type
_entity.pdbx_description
1 polymer ?
#
loop_
_entity_poly.entity_id
_entity_poly.type
_entity_poly.pdbx_seq_one_letter_code
_entity_poly.pdbx_strand_id
1 'polypeptide(L)'
;MTQTPSKSTNTDTSASDNQFEEQTAGDAFSSSSVWQQSYSTPTATQILEPEEREAEVPPLSASVQPEPVSWWQRISVRAKATGLAIVIGITPVVAIGSIVYYFANQSITEQIKQQKQQRAAQLANEINVFMTDRFADIQVLGQLPIFTDSQLSSMTPVEEKVSLLDRYVQLYGVYNSVALFDLNGDTVVQAKGKPVPNHLTRDYYQRIMETGQPTINPPSVSRTTGTLSMHIASPVKEIGTDNITGVIRFQLPVKGLDKVAQDYGTQGDEYYVIDNAGKYFLASGSQDRIAQSAEEHFAKYAQLKAANKLDSVVDVNTDDGSSQLLTYAPVENLAGLQELDFGVLIASDLKTAFAPQRQLLLTIALGTVATALLVSAIATTIANRATRPLLAATDAVEKIGQGELDTRVEVQGEDEFAVLGANINQMAEQLKNLLHEQVLASEQERELEITEKLAEEQRQLRESLQQRALELLMEVEPVSQGDLTIRAKVTADEIGTIADSYNATVASLRKIVTQVQTAATQVADTTSSNEVSVQELSQEALQQAEQITQALNQVQEMAQSVQLVATSAHYAEEAVRQASQTVEAGDAAMNRTVDGIVQIQETVTETANKVKRLGESSQKISTVVNLISTFAAQTNLLALNASIEAARAGEEGRGFAVVADEVRSLAQQSAQATNEIEKLVEQIQTETNDVVATIEASTQQVIMGTNLVDEARQSLNQITAASGEISKLVEAITEATVVQSSTSNMVSTTMNNVAKIANKTSQEANQVSSSFEELRKVAITLQKDVGKFKVN
;
A
#
# COMPACT_ATOMS: atom_id res chain seq x y z
N MET A 1 38.16 4.98 36.29
CA MET A 1 38.55 6.20 35.55
C MET A 1 37.25 6.80 35.02
N THR A 2 36.85 8.06 35.25
CA THR A 2 37.52 9.36 34.97
C THR A 2 37.83 9.53 33.47
N GLN A 3 37.44 10.62 32.78
CA GLN A 3 36.88 11.89 33.26
C GLN A 3 35.95 12.57 32.23
N THR A 4 35.44 13.76 32.59
CA THR A 4 34.46 14.60 31.89
C THR A 4 35.01 15.36 30.65
N PRO A 5 34.14 15.92 29.79
CA PRO A 5 34.53 16.62 28.54
C PRO A 5 35.02 18.06 28.76
N SER A 6 35.67 18.65 27.74
CA SER A 6 36.09 20.06 27.70
C SER A 6 35.13 20.97 26.92
N LYS A 7 35.22 22.28 27.19
CA LYS A 7 34.32 23.36 26.78
C LYS A 7 35.13 24.53 26.20
N SER A 8 34.43 25.53 25.64
CA SER A 8 34.90 26.93 25.41
C SER A 8 35.98 27.11 24.32
N THR A 9 36.18 28.30 23.73
CA THR A 9 35.85 29.70 24.11
C THR A 9 35.15 30.46 22.96
N ASN A 10 34.37 31.54 23.12
CA ASN A 10 34.04 32.50 24.20
C ASN A 10 34.93 33.76 24.37
N THR A 11 34.38 34.93 24.04
CA THR A 11 34.69 36.29 24.54
C THR A 11 33.40 37.14 24.32
N ASP A 12 32.78 37.76 25.33
CA ASP A 12 33.16 39.01 26.06
C ASP A 12 32.96 40.29 25.22
N THR A 13 32.45 41.44 25.69
CA THR A 13 32.15 42.03 27.04
C THR A 13 30.98 43.05 26.90
N SER A 14 30.35 43.69 27.91
CA SER A 14 30.00 43.37 29.32
C SER A 14 29.25 44.58 29.97
N ALA A 15 28.40 44.38 31.00
CA ALA A 15 27.83 45.42 31.91
C ALA A 15 26.87 46.48 31.29
N SER A 16 26.05 47.27 32.01
CA SER A 16 25.41 47.14 33.35
C SER A 16 24.35 48.24 33.58
N ASP A 17 23.35 47.96 34.43
CA ASP A 17 22.58 48.90 35.28
C ASP A 17 21.58 49.94 34.70
N ASN A 18 20.36 49.88 35.27
CA ASN A 18 19.43 50.95 35.71
C ASN A 18 18.85 52.11 34.84
N GLN A 19 17.64 52.51 35.28
CA GLN A 19 16.90 53.78 35.06
C GLN A 19 16.39 54.09 33.63
N PHE A 20 15.09 54.37 33.41
CA PHE A 20 14.22 55.53 33.77
C PHE A 20 14.31 56.70 32.77
N GLU A 21 13.14 57.32 32.52
CA GLU A 21 12.74 58.41 31.59
C GLU A 21 13.86 59.37 31.07
N GLU A 22 13.87 59.80 29.80
CA GLU A 22 12.94 60.83 29.26
C GLU A 22 12.87 60.98 27.71
N GLN A 23 11.78 61.63 27.26
CA GLN A 23 11.61 62.61 26.14
C GLN A 23 12.71 62.73 25.05
N THR A 24 12.45 62.77 23.73
CA THR A 24 11.68 63.74 22.87
C THR A 24 11.97 63.40 21.38
N ALA A 25 11.36 63.91 20.29
CA ALA A 25 10.07 64.58 19.98
C ALA A 25 9.94 64.70 18.42
N GLY A 26 8.82 65.21 17.89
CA GLY A 26 8.58 65.47 16.45
C GLY A 26 7.63 64.46 15.79
N ASP A 27 6.29 64.64 15.73
CA ASP A 27 5.48 65.71 15.11
C ASP A 27 5.51 65.70 13.57
N ALA A 28 4.40 65.85 12.82
CA ALA A 28 2.94 65.84 13.07
C ALA A 28 2.24 65.48 11.71
N PHE A 29 0.92 65.42 11.44
CA PHE A 29 -0.34 66.05 11.90
C PHE A 29 -1.50 65.04 11.67
N SER A 30 -2.71 65.10 12.25
CA SER A 30 -3.22 65.90 13.39
C SER A 30 -4.61 65.42 13.86
N SER A 31 -4.83 65.47 15.18
CA SER A 31 -6.10 65.73 15.89
C SER A 31 -7.40 64.99 15.48
N SER A 32 -7.78 64.11 16.41
CA SER A 32 -9.15 63.80 16.88
C SER A 32 -9.94 65.07 17.31
N SER A 33 -11.16 65.07 17.88
CA SER A 33 -11.78 64.06 18.77
C SER A 33 -13.31 64.15 18.89
N VAL A 34 -13.89 62.99 19.23
CA VAL A 34 -14.93 62.73 20.27
C VAL A 34 -15.59 63.95 20.95
N TRP A 35 -16.92 63.93 21.00
CA TRP A 35 -17.73 64.78 21.89
C TRP A 35 -17.97 64.14 23.25
N GLN A 36 -17.93 64.93 24.32
CA GLN A 36 -18.55 64.60 25.61
C GLN A 36 -19.20 65.86 26.22
N GLN A 37 -20.18 65.67 27.11
CA GLN A 37 -21.11 66.71 27.55
C GLN A 37 -20.56 67.63 28.65
N SER A 38 -21.03 68.88 28.69
CA SER A 38 -21.27 69.60 29.95
C SER A 38 -22.37 70.66 29.78
N TYR A 39 -23.02 71.04 30.89
CA TYR A 39 -24.19 71.94 30.92
C TYR A 39 -23.78 73.41 31.05
N SER A 40 -24.62 74.32 30.55
CA SER A 40 -24.73 75.70 31.06
C SER A 40 -26.17 76.21 30.97
N THR A 41 -26.54 77.12 31.86
CA THR A 41 -27.91 77.63 32.07
C THR A 41 -28.25 78.86 31.21
N PRO A 42 -29.55 79.16 30.98
CA PRO A 42 -29.96 80.18 30.02
C PRO A 42 -29.87 81.62 30.54
N THR A 43 -29.65 82.56 29.62
CA THR A 43 -29.88 84.00 29.79
C THR A 43 -31.10 84.41 28.96
N ALA A 44 -31.88 85.38 29.43
CA ALA A 44 -33.28 85.54 29.04
C ALA A 44 -33.58 86.62 27.99
N THR A 45 -34.72 86.42 27.33
CA THR A 45 -35.60 87.45 26.72
C THR A 45 -35.07 88.28 25.54
N GLN A 46 -35.61 88.00 24.37
CA GLN A 46 -36.17 89.06 23.52
C GLN A 46 -37.45 88.57 22.82
N ILE A 47 -38.41 89.48 22.66
CA ILE A 47 -39.77 89.20 22.17
C ILE A 47 -39.92 89.85 20.79
N LEU A 48 -40.41 89.10 19.81
CA LEU A 48 -41.05 89.61 18.60
C LEU A 48 -42.29 88.75 18.27
N GLU A 49 -43.18 89.33 17.48
CA GLU A 49 -44.59 88.92 17.33
C GLU A 49 -44.80 87.78 16.31
N PRO A 50 -45.95 87.07 16.36
CA PRO A 50 -46.20 85.91 15.51
C PRO A 50 -46.58 86.29 14.08
N GLU A 51 -46.04 85.56 13.10
CA GLU A 51 -46.48 85.56 11.70
C GLU A 51 -47.35 84.32 11.46
N GLU A 52 -48.62 84.51 11.08
CA GLU A 52 -49.55 83.42 10.80
C GLU A 52 -49.10 82.63 9.55
N ARG A 53 -49.08 81.30 9.64
CA ARG A 53 -48.92 80.42 8.48
C ARG A 53 -49.95 79.30 8.53
N GLU A 54 -50.72 79.21 7.45
CA GLU A 54 -51.75 78.19 7.26
C GLU A 54 -51.10 76.79 7.18
N ALA A 55 -51.71 75.81 7.83
CA ALA A 55 -51.27 74.42 7.78
C ALA A 55 -51.94 73.70 6.61
N GLU A 56 -51.28 73.66 5.45
CA GLU A 56 -51.73 72.81 4.34
C GLU A 56 -51.65 71.32 4.75
N VAL A 57 -52.80 70.63 4.67
CA VAL A 57 -52.87 69.18 4.83
C VAL A 57 -52.57 68.52 3.48
N PRO A 58 -51.49 67.72 3.34
CA PRO A 58 -51.13 67.13 2.05
C PRO A 58 -52.12 66.03 1.62
N PRO A 59 -52.41 65.88 0.31
CA PRO A 59 -53.41 64.94 -0.18
C PRO A 59 -52.95 63.48 -0.14
N LEU A 60 -53.85 62.60 0.29
CA LEU A 60 -53.71 61.14 0.23
C LEU A 60 -53.84 60.61 -1.21
N SER A 61 -52.77 60.66 -2.01
CA SER A 61 -52.49 59.68 -3.07
C SER A 61 -51.15 59.92 -3.79
N ALA A 62 -50.15 59.10 -3.48
CA ALA A 62 -48.93 58.96 -4.28
C ALA A 62 -48.55 57.48 -4.39
N SER A 63 -48.77 56.87 -5.56
CA SER A 63 -48.40 55.48 -5.82
C SER A 63 -46.89 55.36 -6.06
N VAL A 64 -46.15 55.00 -5.01
CA VAL A 64 -44.71 54.74 -5.09
C VAL A 64 -44.45 53.60 -6.09
N GLN A 65 -43.74 53.91 -7.18
CA GLN A 65 -43.24 52.86 -8.08
C GLN A 65 -42.05 52.16 -7.41
N PRO A 66 -41.98 50.82 -7.43
CA PRO A 66 -40.89 50.09 -6.79
C PRO A 66 -39.59 50.26 -7.58
N GLU A 67 -38.52 50.63 -6.88
CA GLU A 67 -37.14 50.58 -7.39
C GLU A 67 -36.76 49.14 -7.84
N PRO A 68 -35.68 48.98 -8.64
CA PRO A 68 -35.20 47.66 -9.09
C PRO A 68 -34.65 46.78 -7.93
N VAL A 69 -35.57 46.22 -7.14
CA VAL A 69 -35.29 45.35 -5.98
C VAL A 69 -34.47 44.13 -6.38
N SER A 70 -33.36 43.90 -5.68
CA SER A 70 -32.42 42.80 -5.93
C SER A 70 -33.11 41.43 -5.89
N TRP A 71 -32.61 40.47 -6.68
CA TRP A 71 -33.18 39.12 -6.73
C TRP A 71 -33.18 38.43 -5.35
N TRP A 72 -32.16 38.69 -4.53
CA TRP A 72 -32.11 38.25 -3.13
C TRP A 72 -33.27 38.79 -2.29
N GLN A 73 -33.69 40.04 -2.50
CA GLN A 73 -34.74 40.66 -1.69
C GLN A 73 -36.11 40.00 -1.94
N ARG A 74 -36.35 39.47 -3.15
CA ARG A 74 -37.60 38.75 -3.53
C ARG A 74 -37.75 37.34 -2.94
N ILE A 75 -36.70 36.78 -2.33
CA ILE A 75 -36.73 35.43 -1.74
C ILE A 75 -37.29 35.49 -0.31
N SER A 76 -38.17 34.55 0.07
CA SER A 76 -38.76 34.49 1.41
C SER A 76 -37.72 34.26 2.51
N VAL A 77 -37.97 34.79 3.71
CA VAL A 77 -37.06 34.68 4.87
C VAL A 77 -36.72 33.22 5.19
N ARG A 78 -37.72 32.32 5.08
CA ARG A 78 -37.58 30.87 5.22
C ARG A 78 -36.56 30.28 4.25
N ALA A 79 -36.67 30.59 2.95
CA ALA A 79 -35.74 30.10 1.94
C ALA A 79 -34.32 30.69 2.09
N LYS A 80 -34.19 31.95 2.52
CA LYS A 80 -32.90 32.55 2.89
C LYS A 80 -32.23 31.81 4.05
N ALA A 81 -32.97 31.56 5.13
CA ALA A 81 -32.46 30.88 6.32
C ALA A 81 -32.02 29.44 6.02
N THR A 82 -32.86 28.65 5.32
CA THR A 82 -32.50 27.29 4.91
C THR A 82 -31.31 27.28 3.95
N GLY A 83 -31.26 28.21 2.99
CA GLY A 83 -30.13 28.34 2.05
C GLY A 83 -28.80 28.66 2.75
N LEU A 84 -28.79 29.63 3.68
CA LEU A 84 -27.60 29.97 4.47
C LEU A 84 -27.12 28.80 5.34
N ALA A 85 -28.03 28.11 6.04
CA ALA A 85 -27.67 26.96 6.86
C ALA A 85 -27.10 25.79 6.04
N ILE A 86 -27.64 25.54 4.83
CA ILE A 86 -27.12 24.56 3.89
C ILE A 86 -25.71 24.93 3.41
N VAL A 87 -25.48 26.19 3.03
CA VAL A 87 -24.14 26.66 2.62
C VAL A 87 -23.14 26.52 3.77
N ILE A 88 -23.48 27.01 4.97
CA ILE A 88 -22.60 26.96 6.14
C ILE A 88 -22.28 25.51 6.56
N GLY A 89 -23.23 24.59 6.48
CA GLY A 89 -23.01 23.18 6.82
C GLY A 89 -22.24 22.38 5.77
N ILE A 90 -22.41 22.68 4.48
CA ILE A 90 -21.75 21.93 3.39
C ILE A 90 -20.34 22.46 3.09
N THR A 91 -20.09 23.77 3.16
CA THR A 91 -18.80 24.35 2.77
C THR A 91 -17.59 23.75 3.52
N PRO A 92 -17.60 23.53 4.85
CA PRO A 92 -16.49 22.88 5.54
C PRO A 92 -16.26 21.43 5.09
N VAL A 93 -17.34 20.68 4.83
CA VAL A 93 -17.28 19.28 4.39
C VAL A 93 -16.67 19.17 3.00
N VAL A 94 -17.08 20.04 2.07
CA VAL A 94 -16.51 20.11 0.71
C VAL A 94 -15.05 20.57 0.75
N ALA A 95 -14.70 21.55 1.61
CA ALA A 95 -13.33 22.01 1.75
C ALA A 95 -12.40 20.90 2.29
N ILE A 96 -12.79 20.26 3.40
CA ILE A 96 -12.03 19.14 4.00
C ILE A 96 -11.95 17.96 3.03
N GLY A 97 -13.06 17.59 2.39
CA GLY A 97 -13.09 16.52 1.39
C GLY A 97 -12.19 16.79 0.19
N SER A 98 -12.12 18.04 -0.28
CA SER A 98 -11.22 18.45 -1.37
C SER A 98 -9.75 18.41 -0.96
N ILE A 99 -9.41 18.84 0.26
CA ILE A 99 -8.04 18.79 0.81
C ILE A 99 -7.59 17.34 1.01
N VAL A 100 -8.45 16.49 1.59
CA VAL A 100 -8.20 15.05 1.77
C VAL A 100 -8.03 14.37 0.41
N TYR A 101 -8.91 14.65 -0.56
CA TYR A 101 -8.78 14.11 -1.91
C TYR A 101 -7.49 14.56 -2.59
N TYR A 102 -7.10 15.83 -2.49
CA TYR A 102 -5.85 16.35 -3.08
C TYR A 102 -4.61 15.59 -2.57
N PHE A 103 -4.42 15.53 -1.25
CA PHE A 103 -3.25 14.86 -0.65
C PHE A 103 -3.28 13.34 -0.88
N ALA A 104 -4.45 12.70 -0.75
CA ALA A 104 -4.58 11.28 -1.01
C ALA A 104 -4.35 10.94 -2.48
N ASN A 105 -4.84 11.75 -3.43
CA ASN A 105 -4.63 11.54 -4.86
C ASN A 105 -3.15 11.66 -5.22
N GLN A 106 -2.43 12.65 -4.67
CA GLN A 106 -0.98 12.76 -4.85
C GLN A 106 -0.24 11.54 -4.27
N SER A 107 -0.51 11.16 -3.02
CA SER A 107 0.11 10.01 -2.35
C SER A 107 -0.14 8.70 -3.10
N ILE A 108 -1.40 8.40 -3.44
CA ILE A 108 -1.79 7.20 -4.18
C ILE A 108 -1.17 7.20 -5.58
N THR A 109 -0.99 8.36 -6.23
CA THR A 109 -0.33 8.41 -7.56
C THR A 109 1.12 7.96 -7.47
N GLU A 110 1.88 8.48 -6.51
CA GLU A 110 3.29 8.11 -6.36
C GLU A 110 3.45 6.67 -5.81
N GLN A 111 2.55 6.20 -4.94
CA GLN A 111 2.51 4.79 -4.53
C GLN A 111 2.26 3.84 -5.70
N ILE A 112 1.30 4.15 -6.59
CA ILE A 112 1.03 3.33 -7.79
C ILE A 112 2.25 3.33 -8.72
N LYS A 113 2.87 4.49 -8.99
CA LYS A 113 4.11 4.56 -9.78
C LYS A 113 5.21 3.71 -9.16
N GLN A 114 5.51 3.90 -7.87
CA GLN A 114 6.56 3.16 -7.17
C GLN A 114 6.32 1.64 -7.22
N GLN A 115 5.07 1.19 -7.04
CA GLN A 115 4.72 -0.22 -7.16
C GLN A 115 4.94 -0.76 -8.58
N LYS A 116 4.55 -0.01 -9.63
CA LYS A 116 4.80 -0.42 -11.03
C LYS A 116 6.28 -0.36 -11.40
N GLN A 117 7.02 0.60 -10.87
CA GLN A 117 8.48 0.73 -11.02
C GLN A 117 9.20 -0.44 -10.37
N GLN A 118 8.85 -0.81 -9.14
CA GLN A 118 9.38 -2.01 -8.49
C GLN A 118 9.08 -3.27 -9.32
N ARG A 119 7.85 -3.45 -9.82
CA ARG A 119 7.51 -4.56 -10.74
C ARG A 119 8.36 -4.56 -12.02
N ALA A 120 8.53 -3.41 -12.67
CA ALA A 120 9.31 -3.32 -13.91
C ALA A 120 10.81 -3.59 -13.68
N ALA A 121 11.36 -3.10 -12.55
CA ALA A 121 12.74 -3.35 -12.14
C ALA A 121 12.97 -4.83 -11.76
N GLN A 122 12.00 -5.46 -11.08
CA GLN A 122 12.04 -6.90 -10.78
C GLN A 122 12.07 -7.74 -12.06
N LEU A 123 11.18 -7.47 -13.03
CA LEU A 123 11.18 -8.15 -14.33
C LEU A 123 12.48 -7.89 -15.12
N ALA A 124 13.00 -6.66 -15.12
CA ALA A 124 14.28 -6.34 -15.74
C ALA A 124 15.44 -7.12 -15.12
N ASN A 125 15.46 -7.24 -13.78
CA ASN A 125 16.46 -8.01 -13.05
C ASN A 125 16.32 -9.53 -13.28
N GLU A 126 15.10 -10.08 -13.31
CA GLU A 126 14.87 -11.50 -13.61
C GLU A 126 15.31 -11.86 -15.03
N ILE A 127 15.05 -10.99 -16.01
CA ILE A 127 15.57 -11.13 -17.38
C ILE A 127 17.10 -11.05 -17.38
N ASN A 128 17.70 -10.15 -16.58
CA ASN A 128 19.15 -10.02 -16.48
C ASN A 128 19.82 -11.28 -15.92
N VAL A 129 19.31 -11.79 -14.79
CA VAL A 129 19.76 -13.03 -14.15
C VAL A 129 19.58 -14.20 -15.11
N PHE A 130 18.39 -14.36 -15.70
CA PHE A 130 18.14 -15.43 -16.66
C PHE A 130 19.15 -15.39 -17.82
N MET A 131 19.34 -14.24 -18.47
CA MET A 131 20.27 -14.10 -19.59
C MET A 131 21.73 -14.32 -19.17
N THR A 132 22.10 -13.90 -17.96
CA THR A 132 23.43 -14.12 -17.37
C THR A 132 23.72 -15.60 -17.16
N ASP A 133 22.78 -16.35 -16.58
CA ASP A 133 22.94 -17.79 -16.42
C ASP A 133 23.11 -18.49 -17.78
N ARG A 134 22.29 -18.16 -18.79
CA ARG A 134 22.42 -18.76 -20.14
C ARG A 134 23.74 -18.39 -20.83
N PHE A 135 24.37 -17.28 -20.42
CA PHE A 135 25.69 -16.86 -20.88
C PHE A 135 26.82 -17.62 -20.16
N ALA A 136 26.71 -17.81 -18.85
CA ALA A 136 27.62 -18.68 -18.09
C ALA A 136 27.56 -20.13 -18.61
N ASP A 137 26.35 -20.66 -18.84
CA ASP A 137 26.11 -21.99 -19.43
C ASP A 137 26.92 -22.18 -20.74
N ILE A 138 26.93 -21.20 -21.66
CA ILE A 138 27.64 -21.35 -22.94
C ILE A 138 29.16 -21.21 -22.81
N GLN A 139 29.64 -20.42 -21.84
CA GLN A 139 31.07 -20.29 -21.57
C GLN A 139 31.63 -21.60 -21.02
N VAL A 140 30.98 -22.18 -20.02
CA VAL A 140 31.36 -23.50 -19.47
C VAL A 140 31.31 -24.55 -20.57
N LEU A 141 30.24 -24.61 -21.35
CA LEU A 141 30.09 -25.56 -22.45
C LEU A 141 31.17 -25.39 -23.54
N GLY A 142 31.58 -24.16 -23.85
CA GLY A 142 32.64 -23.85 -24.82
C GLY A 142 34.06 -24.11 -24.32
N GLN A 143 34.25 -24.31 -23.01
CA GLN A 143 35.56 -24.59 -22.39
C GLN A 143 35.82 -26.09 -22.14
N LEU A 144 34.79 -26.95 -22.25
CA LEU A 144 34.92 -28.38 -21.92
C LEU A 144 35.99 -29.10 -22.79
N PRO A 145 36.88 -29.92 -22.19
CA PRO A 145 37.95 -30.65 -22.89
C PRO A 145 37.50 -31.47 -24.10
N ILE A 146 36.28 -32.00 -24.08
CA ILE A 146 35.64 -32.72 -25.21
C ILE A 146 35.53 -31.90 -26.51
N PHE A 147 35.68 -30.58 -26.41
CA PHE A 147 35.74 -29.62 -27.52
C PHE A 147 37.07 -28.86 -27.60
N THR A 148 37.72 -28.57 -26.46
CA THR A 148 38.93 -27.72 -26.38
C THR A 148 40.26 -28.48 -26.45
N ASP A 149 40.31 -29.78 -26.19
CA ASP A 149 41.52 -30.61 -26.36
C ASP A 149 41.46 -31.33 -27.71
N SER A 150 42.40 -31.04 -28.62
CA SER A 150 42.41 -31.66 -29.95
C SER A 150 42.62 -33.19 -29.94
N GLN A 151 43.34 -33.76 -28.97
CA GLN A 151 43.53 -35.20 -28.88
C GLN A 151 42.25 -35.88 -28.39
N LEU A 152 41.72 -35.46 -27.24
CA LEU A 152 40.48 -35.99 -26.68
C LEU A 152 39.31 -35.79 -27.66
N SER A 153 39.16 -34.60 -28.23
CA SER A 153 38.13 -34.29 -29.23
C SER A 153 38.28 -35.14 -30.51
N SER A 154 39.49 -35.58 -30.88
CA SER A 154 39.66 -36.53 -32.00
C SER A 154 39.29 -37.99 -31.65
N MET A 155 39.32 -38.34 -30.36
CA MET A 155 39.07 -39.70 -29.86
C MET A 155 37.62 -39.92 -29.40
N THR A 156 36.92 -38.88 -28.93
CA THR A 156 35.51 -38.94 -28.52
C THR A 156 34.58 -39.13 -29.73
N PRO A 157 33.71 -40.16 -29.76
CA PRO A 157 32.69 -40.34 -30.80
C PRO A 157 31.75 -39.14 -30.95
N VAL A 158 31.26 -38.90 -32.18
CA VAL A 158 30.33 -37.80 -32.46
C VAL A 158 29.01 -37.99 -31.69
N GLU A 159 28.56 -39.23 -31.55
CA GLU A 159 27.34 -39.62 -30.83
C GLU A 159 27.36 -39.23 -29.35
N GLU A 160 28.53 -39.27 -28.72
CA GLU A 160 28.73 -38.86 -27.32
C GLU A 160 28.67 -37.33 -27.19
N LYS A 161 29.31 -36.61 -28.12
CA LYS A 161 29.21 -35.14 -28.19
C LYS A 161 27.77 -34.68 -28.46
N VAL A 162 27.04 -35.35 -29.37
CA VAL A 162 25.60 -35.11 -29.61
C VAL A 162 24.80 -35.36 -28.33
N SER A 163 25.09 -36.43 -27.60
CA SER A 163 24.38 -36.77 -26.36
C SER A 163 24.62 -35.76 -25.23
N LEU A 164 25.81 -35.16 -25.16
CA LEU A 164 26.10 -34.04 -24.26
C LEU A 164 25.28 -32.80 -24.63
N LEU A 165 25.20 -32.43 -25.90
CA LEU A 165 24.41 -31.28 -26.35
C LEU A 165 22.90 -31.51 -26.16
N ASP A 166 22.42 -32.74 -26.37
CA ASP A 166 21.05 -33.15 -26.05
C ASP A 166 20.74 -33.01 -24.56
N ARG A 167 21.68 -33.37 -23.67
CA ARG A 167 21.50 -33.21 -22.21
C ARG A 167 21.30 -31.74 -21.83
N TYR A 168 22.03 -30.82 -22.46
CA TYR A 168 21.80 -29.37 -22.28
C TYR A 168 20.44 -28.89 -22.84
N VAL A 169 19.97 -29.41 -23.98
CA VAL A 169 18.61 -29.11 -24.48
C VAL A 169 17.54 -29.58 -23.51
N GLN A 170 17.65 -30.81 -23.02
CA GLN A 170 16.64 -31.45 -22.18
C GLN A 170 16.62 -30.90 -20.74
N LEU A 171 17.78 -30.64 -20.13
CA LEU A 171 17.90 -30.21 -18.74
C LEU A 171 17.26 -28.84 -18.50
N TYR A 172 17.55 -27.85 -19.35
CA TYR A 172 17.05 -26.48 -19.18
C TYR A 172 15.69 -26.25 -19.85
N GLY A 173 15.34 -27.01 -20.91
CA GLY A 173 14.03 -26.93 -21.55
C GLY A 173 13.65 -25.54 -22.13
N VAL A 174 14.65 -24.69 -22.40
CA VAL A 174 14.51 -23.36 -23.02
C VAL A 174 15.27 -23.21 -24.34
N TYR A 175 16.13 -24.17 -24.70
CA TYR A 175 16.90 -24.14 -25.94
C TYR A 175 16.24 -24.99 -27.03
N ASN A 176 16.12 -24.48 -28.25
CA ASN A 176 15.60 -25.24 -29.41
C ASN A 176 16.68 -25.91 -30.26
N SER A 177 17.94 -25.51 -30.08
CA SER A 177 19.09 -26.02 -30.85
C SER A 177 20.37 -25.63 -30.13
N VAL A 178 21.31 -26.58 -30.05
CA VAL A 178 22.70 -26.33 -29.65
C VAL A 178 23.58 -26.90 -30.75
N ALA A 179 24.59 -26.15 -31.20
CA ALA A 179 25.48 -26.55 -32.28
C ALA A 179 26.90 -26.02 -32.08
N LEU A 180 27.87 -26.84 -32.48
CA LEU A 180 29.29 -26.52 -32.63
C LEU A 180 29.61 -26.37 -34.12
N PHE A 181 30.27 -25.28 -34.47
CA PHE A 181 30.69 -24.93 -35.83
C PHE A 181 32.22 -24.95 -35.93
N ASP A 182 32.76 -25.32 -37.08
CA ASP A 182 34.19 -25.19 -37.39
C ASP A 182 34.57 -23.74 -37.77
N LEU A 183 35.80 -23.54 -38.22
CA LEU A 183 36.34 -22.25 -38.69
C LEU A 183 35.81 -21.80 -40.07
N ASN A 184 35.14 -22.68 -40.81
CA ASN A 184 34.42 -22.36 -42.04
C ASN A 184 32.93 -22.05 -41.76
N GLY A 185 32.50 -22.14 -40.51
CA GLY A 185 31.12 -21.95 -40.07
C GLY A 185 30.21 -23.15 -40.34
N ASP A 186 30.74 -24.32 -40.71
CA ASP A 186 29.99 -25.54 -40.95
C ASP A 186 29.74 -26.32 -39.65
N THR A 187 28.57 -26.95 -39.54
CA THR A 187 28.13 -27.64 -38.32
C THR A 187 28.88 -28.97 -38.13
N VAL A 188 29.72 -29.05 -37.10
CA VAL A 188 30.52 -30.24 -36.75
C VAL A 188 29.73 -31.19 -35.84
N VAL A 189 29.02 -30.63 -34.85
CA VAL A 189 28.18 -31.38 -33.90
C VAL A 189 26.93 -30.54 -33.63
N GLN A 190 25.77 -31.17 -33.50
CA GLN A 190 24.55 -30.51 -33.02
C GLN A 190 23.68 -31.45 -32.19
N ALA A 191 22.87 -30.89 -31.29
CA ALA A 191 21.77 -31.61 -30.67
C ALA A 191 20.76 -32.11 -31.71
N LYS A 192 19.99 -33.15 -31.35
CA LYS A 192 18.94 -33.75 -32.18
C LYS A 192 17.89 -32.71 -32.55
N GLY A 193 17.66 -32.52 -33.85
CA GLY A 193 16.73 -31.52 -34.38
C GLY A 193 16.84 -31.39 -35.90
N LYS A 194 16.43 -30.23 -36.43
CA LYS A 194 16.68 -29.89 -37.84
C LYS A 194 18.19 -29.70 -38.06
N PRO A 195 18.74 -30.08 -39.24
CA PRO A 195 20.10 -29.73 -39.62
C PRO A 195 20.33 -28.21 -39.56
N VAL A 196 21.41 -27.79 -38.92
CA VAL A 196 21.80 -26.37 -38.84
C VAL A 196 22.71 -26.03 -40.03
N PRO A 197 22.36 -25.03 -40.85
CA PRO A 197 23.16 -24.65 -42.03
C PRO A 197 24.42 -23.88 -41.65
N ASN A 198 25.35 -23.73 -42.61
CA ASN A 198 26.55 -22.91 -42.45
C ASN A 198 26.23 -21.51 -41.89
N HIS A 199 26.96 -21.10 -40.85
CA HIS A 199 26.74 -19.88 -40.09
C HIS A 199 27.93 -18.89 -40.13
N LEU A 200 28.87 -19.02 -41.08
CA LEU A 200 30.01 -18.10 -41.27
C LEU A 200 29.58 -16.63 -41.45
N THR A 201 28.44 -16.42 -42.12
CA THR A 201 27.87 -15.07 -42.36
C THR A 201 26.86 -14.66 -41.27
N ARG A 202 27.06 -15.09 -40.02
CA ARG A 202 26.22 -14.68 -38.87
C ARG A 202 26.97 -13.69 -38.02
N ASP A 203 26.27 -12.63 -37.65
CA ASP A 203 26.76 -11.52 -36.83
C ASP A 203 27.44 -12.02 -35.54
N TYR A 204 26.83 -13.00 -34.85
CA TYR A 204 27.40 -13.59 -33.63
C TYR A 204 28.69 -14.38 -33.89
N TYR A 205 28.79 -15.04 -35.04
CA TYR A 205 29.94 -15.85 -35.42
C TYR A 205 31.09 -14.94 -35.83
N GLN A 206 30.82 -13.94 -36.67
CA GLN A 206 31.77 -12.91 -37.09
C GLN A 206 32.32 -12.16 -35.88
N ARG A 207 31.46 -11.70 -34.96
CA ARG A 207 31.89 -11.04 -33.72
C ARG A 207 32.77 -11.92 -32.84
N ILE A 208 32.51 -13.22 -32.73
CA ILE A 208 33.39 -14.15 -32.00
C ILE A 208 34.76 -14.27 -32.67
N MET A 209 34.80 -14.38 -34.01
CA MET A 209 36.05 -14.44 -34.77
C MET A 209 36.84 -13.12 -34.76
N GLU A 210 36.17 -11.98 -34.60
CA GLU A 210 36.78 -10.65 -34.47
C GLU A 210 37.29 -10.34 -33.05
N THR A 211 36.54 -10.74 -32.02
CA THR A 211 36.82 -10.34 -30.62
C THR A 211 37.51 -11.42 -29.79
N GLY A 212 37.38 -12.69 -30.17
CA GLY A 212 37.80 -13.83 -29.35
C GLY A 212 37.03 -13.99 -28.05
N GLN A 213 35.87 -13.33 -27.88
CA GLN A 213 35.05 -13.34 -26.67
C GLN A 213 33.66 -13.93 -26.90
N PRO A 214 33.01 -14.52 -25.87
CA PRO A 214 31.61 -14.94 -25.96
C PRO A 214 30.67 -13.75 -26.20
N THR A 215 29.55 -13.96 -26.89
CA THR A 215 28.59 -12.89 -27.23
C THR A 215 27.13 -13.33 -27.12
N ILE A 216 26.27 -12.38 -26.74
CA ILE A 216 24.81 -12.47 -26.89
C ILE A 216 24.43 -11.58 -28.07
N ASN A 217 23.79 -12.19 -29.07
CA ASN A 217 23.24 -11.46 -30.20
C ASN A 217 21.75 -11.16 -29.99
N PRO A 218 21.29 -9.93 -30.33
CA PRO A 218 19.89 -9.54 -30.23
C PRO A 218 18.92 -10.50 -30.94
N PRO A 219 17.64 -10.50 -30.53
CA PRO A 219 16.58 -11.28 -31.13
C PRO A 219 16.53 -11.15 -32.66
N SER A 220 16.61 -12.29 -33.36
CA SER A 220 16.60 -12.35 -34.81
C SER A 220 15.77 -13.54 -35.30
N VAL A 221 15.16 -13.42 -36.49
CA VAL A 221 14.37 -14.51 -37.07
C VAL A 221 15.32 -15.64 -37.47
N SER A 222 15.25 -16.77 -36.76
CA SER A 222 16.13 -17.91 -37.05
C SER A 222 15.73 -18.56 -38.36
N ARG A 223 16.64 -18.56 -39.34
CA ARG A 223 16.46 -19.21 -40.65
C ARG A 223 16.18 -20.73 -40.55
N THR A 224 16.48 -21.37 -39.41
CA THR A 224 16.30 -22.81 -39.19
C THR A 224 14.90 -23.16 -38.64
N THR A 225 14.32 -22.28 -37.83
CA THR A 225 13.01 -22.51 -37.18
C THR A 225 11.88 -21.62 -37.70
N GLY A 226 12.20 -20.48 -38.34
CA GLY A 226 11.24 -19.44 -38.72
C GLY A 226 10.80 -18.54 -37.55
N THR A 227 11.33 -18.77 -36.34
CA THR A 227 10.89 -18.09 -35.11
C THR A 227 11.92 -17.09 -34.61
N LEU A 228 11.46 -16.01 -33.97
CA LEU A 228 12.35 -15.06 -33.29
C LEU A 228 13.12 -15.78 -32.18
N SER A 229 14.45 -15.68 -32.24
CA SER A 229 15.38 -16.35 -31.33
C SER A 229 16.58 -15.45 -31.04
N MET A 230 17.09 -15.50 -29.81
CA MET A 230 18.42 -14.99 -29.48
C MET A 230 19.48 -16.07 -29.72
N HIS A 231 20.69 -15.62 -29.96
CA HIS A 231 21.85 -16.50 -30.15
C HIS A 231 22.90 -16.15 -29.12
N ILE A 232 23.18 -17.11 -28.24
CA ILE A 232 24.15 -16.99 -27.16
C ILE A 232 25.29 -17.94 -27.53
N ALA A 233 26.51 -17.42 -27.67
CA ALA A 233 27.60 -18.15 -28.31
C ALA A 233 28.96 -17.89 -27.64
N SER A 234 29.83 -18.90 -27.65
CA SER A 234 31.20 -18.84 -27.14
C SER A 234 32.19 -19.36 -28.19
N PRO A 235 33.39 -18.78 -28.33
CA PRO A 235 34.49 -19.48 -28.96
C PRO A 235 34.81 -20.77 -28.21
N VAL A 236 35.26 -21.77 -28.95
CA VAL A 236 36.00 -22.94 -28.45
C VAL A 236 37.47 -22.68 -28.79
N LYS A 237 38.35 -22.78 -27.79
CA LYS A 237 39.79 -22.50 -27.93
C LYS A 237 40.61 -23.72 -27.55
N GLU A 238 41.73 -23.97 -28.24
CA GLU A 238 42.64 -25.07 -27.93
C GLU A 238 43.28 -24.87 -26.54
N ILE A 239 43.22 -25.88 -25.66
CA ILE A 239 43.67 -25.78 -24.25
C ILE A 239 45.10 -25.21 -24.16
N GLY A 240 45.28 -24.21 -23.28
CA GLY A 240 46.56 -23.55 -23.05
C GLY A 240 46.94 -22.51 -24.13
N THR A 241 46.06 -22.23 -25.08
CA THR A 241 46.26 -21.21 -26.12
C THR A 241 45.06 -20.28 -26.24
N ASP A 242 45.22 -19.17 -26.97
CA ASP A 242 44.10 -18.30 -27.37
C ASP A 242 43.57 -18.64 -28.78
N ASN A 243 44.01 -19.75 -29.37
CA ASN A 243 43.66 -20.14 -30.73
C ASN A 243 42.25 -20.72 -30.80
N ILE A 244 41.35 -20.05 -31.51
CA ILE A 244 39.98 -20.51 -31.75
C ILE A 244 40.02 -21.73 -32.68
N THR A 245 39.35 -22.82 -32.29
CA THR A 245 39.19 -24.05 -33.07
C THR A 245 37.76 -24.24 -33.60
N GLY A 246 36.79 -23.54 -33.00
CA GLY A 246 35.40 -23.53 -33.43
C GLY A 246 34.54 -22.54 -32.62
N VAL A 247 33.23 -22.57 -32.86
CA VAL A 247 32.25 -21.72 -32.15
C VAL A 247 31.08 -22.59 -31.69
N ILE A 248 30.73 -22.54 -30.41
CA ILE A 248 29.55 -23.22 -29.86
C ILE A 248 28.44 -22.21 -29.57
N ARG A 249 27.18 -22.58 -29.84
CA ARG A 249 26.04 -21.65 -29.76
C ARG A 249 24.74 -22.33 -29.32
N PHE A 250 24.05 -21.68 -28.39
CA PHE A 250 22.64 -21.92 -28.06
C PHE A 250 21.71 -21.10 -28.96
N GLN A 251 20.58 -21.70 -29.36
CA GLN A 251 19.41 -20.99 -29.85
C GLN A 251 18.34 -20.97 -28.77
N LEU A 252 18.18 -19.81 -28.14
CA LEU A 252 17.11 -19.51 -27.19
C LEU A 252 15.95 -18.87 -27.98
N PRO A 253 14.81 -19.55 -28.19
CA PRO A 253 13.62 -18.91 -28.73
C PRO A 253 13.17 -17.82 -27.76
N VAL A 254 12.67 -16.70 -28.26
CA VAL A 254 12.27 -15.59 -27.37
C VAL A 254 11.11 -15.98 -26.45
N LYS A 255 10.26 -16.92 -26.89
CA LYS A 255 9.26 -17.63 -26.06
C LYS A 255 9.84 -18.36 -24.82
N GLY A 256 11.16 -18.56 -24.73
CA GLY A 256 11.80 -19.01 -23.50
C GLY A 256 11.66 -17.99 -22.36
N LEU A 257 11.62 -16.69 -22.68
CA LEU A 257 11.42 -15.60 -21.73
C LEU A 257 9.96 -15.42 -21.31
N ASP A 258 8.97 -15.94 -22.07
CA ASP A 258 7.55 -15.92 -21.66
C ASP A 258 7.39 -16.52 -20.25
N LYS A 259 8.15 -17.58 -19.93
CA LYS A 259 8.16 -18.24 -18.61
C LYS A 259 8.66 -17.35 -17.46
N VAL A 260 9.48 -16.35 -17.75
CA VAL A 260 10.00 -15.39 -16.76
C VAL A 260 9.00 -14.23 -16.63
N ALA A 261 8.53 -13.70 -17.76
CA ALA A 261 7.71 -12.50 -17.79
C ALA A 261 6.21 -12.74 -17.51
N GLN A 262 5.68 -13.96 -17.70
CA GLN A 262 4.25 -14.27 -17.63
C GLN A 262 3.50 -13.70 -16.42
N ASP A 263 4.10 -13.77 -15.22
CA ASP A 263 3.43 -13.41 -13.97
C ASP A 263 3.33 -11.88 -13.79
N TYR A 264 4.08 -11.11 -14.59
CA TYR A 264 3.96 -9.65 -14.71
C TYR A 264 2.81 -9.24 -15.64
N GLY A 265 2.26 -10.16 -16.43
CA GLY A 265 1.08 -9.96 -17.31
C GLY A 265 -0.26 -10.14 -16.59
N THR A 266 -0.25 -10.00 -15.27
CA THR A 266 -1.37 -10.28 -14.37
C THR A 266 -2.03 -8.99 -13.88
N GLN A 267 -3.28 -9.09 -13.41
CA GLN A 267 -4.05 -7.97 -12.85
C GLN A 267 -4.42 -6.85 -13.85
N GLY A 268 -4.31 -7.10 -15.15
CA GLY A 268 -4.57 -6.10 -16.19
C GLY A 268 -3.36 -5.24 -16.56
N ASP A 269 -2.15 -5.71 -16.22
CA ASP A 269 -0.89 -5.23 -16.78
C ASP A 269 -0.55 -5.99 -18.07
N GLU A 270 -0.07 -5.29 -19.09
CA GLU A 270 0.67 -5.89 -20.22
C GLU A 270 2.18 -5.71 -19.96
N TYR A 271 2.99 -6.73 -20.31
CA TYR A 271 4.45 -6.62 -20.29
C TYR A 271 5.04 -6.71 -21.70
N TYR A 272 6.21 -6.10 -21.83
CA TYR A 272 7.01 -6.09 -23.04
C TYR A 272 8.49 -6.12 -22.71
N VAL A 273 9.28 -6.71 -23.60
CA VAL A 273 10.74 -6.60 -23.57
C VAL A 273 11.22 -6.15 -24.94
N ILE A 274 12.09 -5.14 -24.95
CA ILE A 274 12.51 -4.38 -26.13
C ILE A 274 14.02 -4.38 -26.29
N ASP A 275 14.47 -4.35 -27.55
CA ASP A 275 15.89 -4.24 -27.90
C ASP A 275 16.41 -2.79 -27.82
N ASN A 276 17.69 -2.60 -28.16
CA ASN A 276 18.34 -1.29 -28.14
C ASN A 276 17.80 -0.32 -29.21
N ALA A 277 17.20 -0.82 -30.28
CA ALA A 277 16.43 -0.01 -31.23
C ALA A 277 15.09 0.45 -30.63
N GLY A 278 14.62 -0.18 -29.54
CA GLY A 278 13.34 0.07 -28.89
C GLY A 278 12.21 -0.79 -29.45
N LYS A 279 12.55 -1.90 -30.13
CA LYS A 279 11.60 -2.78 -30.78
C LYS A 279 11.22 -3.96 -29.91
N TYR A 280 9.95 -4.34 -29.94
CA TYR A 280 9.44 -5.48 -29.18
C TYR A 280 10.03 -6.80 -29.66
N PHE A 281 10.55 -7.59 -28.73
CA PHE A 281 10.84 -9.00 -28.95
C PHE A 281 10.00 -9.92 -28.06
N LEU A 282 9.56 -9.45 -26.89
CA LEU A 282 8.58 -10.11 -26.03
C LEU A 282 7.37 -9.19 -25.85
N ALA A 283 6.16 -9.75 -25.86
CA ALA A 283 4.91 -9.02 -25.68
C ALA A 283 3.82 -9.95 -25.14
N SER A 284 3.11 -9.54 -24.09
CA SER A 284 2.14 -10.40 -23.39
C SER A 284 0.75 -10.49 -24.07
N GLY A 285 0.33 -9.43 -24.77
CA GLY A 285 -1.02 -9.29 -25.32
C GLY A 285 -1.15 -9.77 -26.77
N SER A 286 -0.35 -9.21 -27.68
CA SER A 286 -0.36 -9.57 -29.11
C SER A 286 1.03 -9.86 -29.65
N GLN A 287 1.16 -11.01 -30.33
CA GLN A 287 2.38 -11.41 -31.04
C GLN A 287 2.54 -10.71 -32.39
N ASP A 288 1.53 -9.95 -32.86
CA ASP A 288 1.65 -9.11 -34.05
C ASP A 288 2.49 -7.85 -33.78
N ARG A 289 2.62 -7.43 -32.50
CA ARG A 289 3.46 -6.29 -32.09
C ARG A 289 4.96 -6.56 -32.18
N ILE A 290 5.39 -7.80 -32.44
CA ILE A 290 6.81 -8.19 -32.47
C ILE A 290 7.56 -7.55 -33.66
N ALA A 291 8.78 -7.05 -33.38
CA ALA A 291 9.68 -6.29 -34.25
C ALA A 291 9.21 -4.88 -34.69
N GLN A 292 8.05 -4.42 -34.21
CA GLN A 292 7.58 -3.03 -34.28
C GLN A 292 8.24 -2.19 -33.18
N SER A 293 8.32 -0.87 -33.35
CA SER A 293 8.90 0.05 -32.36
C SER A 293 7.91 0.34 -31.22
N ALA A 294 8.39 0.45 -29.99
CA ALA A 294 7.59 0.96 -28.88
C ALA A 294 7.20 2.44 -29.04
N GLU A 295 7.92 3.21 -29.87
CA GLU A 295 7.54 4.58 -30.24
C GLU A 295 6.31 4.64 -31.17
N GLU A 296 5.98 3.54 -31.87
CA GLU A 296 4.78 3.46 -32.73
C GLU A 296 3.51 3.33 -31.88
N HIS A 297 3.56 2.62 -30.74
CA HIS A 297 2.41 2.43 -29.83
C HIS A 297 2.34 3.44 -28.67
N PHE A 298 3.49 3.97 -28.24
CA PHE A 298 3.60 4.87 -27.08
C PHE A 298 4.49 6.07 -27.42
N ALA A 299 3.86 7.18 -27.81
CA ALA A 299 4.57 8.39 -28.26
C ALA A 299 5.51 9.01 -27.20
N LYS A 300 5.37 8.67 -25.92
CA LYS A 300 6.23 9.11 -24.81
C LYS A 300 7.30 8.09 -24.40
N TYR A 301 7.28 6.86 -24.95
CA TYR A 301 8.34 5.88 -24.68
C TYR A 301 9.74 6.46 -25.01
N ALA A 302 9.86 7.24 -26.09
CA ALA A 302 11.09 7.93 -26.45
C ALA A 302 11.69 8.80 -25.30
N GLN A 303 10.83 9.36 -24.43
CA GLN A 303 11.26 10.17 -23.27
C GLN A 303 11.85 9.28 -22.17
N LEU A 304 11.20 8.15 -21.87
CA LEU A 304 11.68 7.14 -20.92
C LEU A 304 13.01 6.53 -21.39
N LYS A 305 13.09 6.17 -22.68
CA LYS A 305 14.31 5.64 -23.32
C LYS A 305 15.47 6.64 -23.25
N ALA A 306 15.22 7.91 -23.57
CA ALA A 306 16.25 8.95 -23.53
C ALA A 306 16.75 9.27 -22.11
N ALA A 307 15.93 9.02 -21.08
CA ALA A 307 16.36 9.10 -19.68
C ALA A 307 17.20 7.88 -19.24
N ASN A 308 17.02 6.73 -19.90
CA ASN A 308 17.63 5.42 -19.62
C ASN A 308 17.60 5.04 -18.12
N LYS A 309 16.45 5.26 -17.47
CA LYS A 309 16.24 5.09 -16.03
C LYS A 309 14.84 4.57 -15.73
N LEU A 310 14.69 3.97 -14.55
CA LEU A 310 13.41 3.53 -14.01
C LEU A 310 12.46 4.72 -13.80
N ASP A 311 11.38 4.81 -14.60
CA ASP A 311 10.38 5.88 -14.51
C ASP A 311 9.02 5.46 -15.12
N SER A 312 7.94 6.21 -14.82
CA SER A 312 6.57 5.94 -15.25
C SER A 312 5.87 7.18 -15.81
N VAL A 313 5.38 7.09 -17.06
CA VAL A 313 4.62 8.15 -17.74
C VAL A 313 3.19 7.68 -18.04
N VAL A 314 2.22 8.58 -17.92
CA VAL A 314 0.88 8.36 -18.49
C VAL A 314 0.94 8.66 -19.98
N ASP A 315 0.64 7.68 -20.82
CA ASP A 315 0.58 7.81 -22.27
C ASP A 315 -0.75 7.29 -22.85
N VAL A 316 -0.93 7.39 -24.16
CA VAL A 316 -2.08 6.85 -24.88
C VAL A 316 -1.60 5.78 -25.85
N ASN A 317 -2.12 4.56 -25.71
CA ASN A 317 -1.87 3.47 -26.63
C ASN A 317 -2.57 3.76 -27.97
N THR A 318 -1.82 3.71 -29.08
CA THR A 318 -2.36 4.08 -30.41
C THR A 318 -3.38 3.11 -30.97
N ASP A 319 -3.35 1.85 -30.53
CA ASP A 319 -4.11 0.76 -31.16
C ASP A 319 -5.59 0.78 -30.76
N ASP A 320 -5.87 1.16 -29.52
CA ASP A 320 -7.22 1.23 -28.94
C ASP A 320 -7.61 2.60 -28.38
N GLY A 321 -6.66 3.55 -28.34
CA GLY A 321 -6.86 4.88 -27.75
C GLY A 321 -6.95 4.89 -26.22
N SER A 322 -6.61 3.79 -25.54
CA SER A 322 -6.65 3.72 -24.08
C SER A 322 -5.50 4.51 -23.46
N SER A 323 -5.80 5.27 -22.39
CA SER A 323 -4.76 5.88 -21.57
C SER A 323 -4.15 4.82 -20.66
N GLN A 324 -2.83 4.64 -20.75
CA GLN A 324 -2.09 3.62 -20.01
C GLN A 324 -0.96 4.26 -19.20
N LEU A 325 -0.68 3.74 -18.01
CA LEU A 325 0.50 4.07 -17.22
C LEU A 325 1.64 3.17 -17.71
N LEU A 326 2.49 3.73 -18.57
CA LEU A 326 3.66 3.05 -19.12
C LEU A 326 4.84 3.25 -18.16
N THR A 327 5.40 2.15 -17.67
CA THR A 327 6.58 2.13 -16.81
C THR A 327 7.73 1.46 -17.54
N TYR A 328 8.88 2.10 -17.57
CA TYR A 328 10.10 1.60 -18.20
C TYR A 328 11.16 1.25 -17.16
N ALA A 329 11.85 0.14 -17.36
CA ALA A 329 13.05 -0.23 -16.62
C ALA A 329 14.14 -0.68 -17.60
N PRO A 330 15.37 -0.13 -17.52
CA PRO A 330 16.52 -0.68 -18.23
C PRO A 330 16.96 -2.00 -17.59
N VAL A 331 17.48 -2.94 -18.40
CA VAL A 331 18.18 -4.13 -17.92
C VAL A 331 19.63 -3.73 -17.66
N GLU A 332 20.07 -3.74 -16.39
CA GLU A 332 21.39 -3.21 -16.00
C GLU A 332 22.56 -4.08 -16.47
N ASN A 333 23.63 -3.46 -16.96
CA ASN A 333 24.80 -4.19 -17.46
C ASN A 333 25.65 -4.74 -16.30
N LEU A 334 25.81 -6.07 -16.25
CA LEU A 334 26.60 -6.77 -15.23
C LEU A 334 28.09 -6.76 -15.55
N ALA A 335 28.92 -6.52 -14.53
CA ALA A 335 30.35 -6.31 -14.68
C ALA A 335 31.06 -7.55 -15.27
N GLY A 336 31.78 -7.36 -16.38
CA GLY A 336 32.50 -8.42 -17.10
C GLY A 336 31.68 -9.14 -18.17
N LEU A 337 30.39 -8.79 -18.35
CA LEU A 337 29.53 -9.35 -19.40
C LEU A 337 29.33 -8.35 -20.55
N GLN A 338 28.77 -8.82 -21.66
CA GLN A 338 28.42 -7.94 -22.78
C GLN A 338 27.18 -7.11 -22.43
N GLU A 339 27.22 -5.81 -22.71
CA GLU A 339 26.06 -4.93 -22.61
C GLU A 339 24.92 -5.44 -23.53
N LEU A 340 23.71 -5.54 -22.96
CA LEU A 340 22.52 -6.04 -23.65
C LEU A 340 21.65 -4.92 -24.23
N ASP A 341 21.69 -3.74 -23.61
CA ASP A 341 20.85 -2.58 -23.96
C ASP A 341 19.35 -2.91 -24.06
N PHE A 342 18.89 -3.90 -23.27
CA PHE A 342 17.49 -4.32 -23.24
C PHE A 342 16.67 -3.40 -22.33
N GLY A 343 15.41 -3.22 -22.71
CA GLY A 343 14.41 -2.54 -21.90
C GLY A 343 13.26 -3.47 -21.52
N VAL A 344 12.64 -3.19 -20.38
CA VAL A 344 11.33 -3.73 -19.99
C VAL A 344 10.32 -2.59 -19.99
N LEU A 345 9.12 -2.86 -20.50
CA LEU A 345 7.96 -2.00 -20.32
C LEU A 345 6.83 -2.77 -19.65
N ILE A 346 6.18 -2.14 -18.67
CA ILE A 346 4.89 -2.58 -18.12
C ILE A 346 3.87 -1.49 -18.40
N ALA A 347 2.75 -1.84 -18.99
CA ALA A 347 1.66 -0.92 -19.31
C ALA A 347 0.36 -1.33 -18.59
N SER A 348 -0.25 -0.39 -17.85
CA SER A 348 -1.50 -0.63 -17.10
C SER A 348 -2.60 0.34 -17.53
N ASP A 349 -3.82 -0.11 -17.80
CA ASP A 349 -4.96 0.79 -18.05
C ASP A 349 -5.18 1.74 -16.85
N LEU A 350 -5.27 3.06 -17.11
CA LEU A 350 -5.55 4.04 -16.06
C LEU A 350 -6.81 3.71 -15.24
N LYS A 351 -7.81 3.06 -15.87
CA LYS A 351 -9.07 2.67 -15.22
C LYS A 351 -8.92 1.60 -14.15
N THR A 352 -7.90 0.74 -14.27
CA THR A 352 -7.57 -0.33 -13.31
C THR A 352 -6.52 0.17 -12.31
N ALA A 353 -5.42 0.74 -12.79
CA ALA A 353 -4.34 1.26 -11.95
C ALA A 353 -4.85 2.29 -10.91
N PHE A 354 -5.65 3.27 -11.35
CA PHE A 354 -6.18 4.33 -10.49
C PHE A 354 -7.60 4.07 -9.98
N ALA A 355 -8.06 2.82 -10.01
CA ALA A 355 -9.35 2.44 -9.42
C ALA A 355 -9.52 2.88 -7.94
N PRO A 356 -8.48 2.82 -7.06
CA PRO A 356 -8.57 3.33 -5.69
C PRO A 356 -8.89 4.83 -5.59
N GLN A 357 -8.36 5.66 -6.49
CA GLN A 357 -8.65 7.11 -6.51
C GLN A 357 -10.11 7.38 -6.87
N ARG A 358 -10.67 6.63 -7.83
CA ARG A 358 -12.09 6.71 -8.21
C ARG A 358 -13.00 6.24 -7.08
N GLN A 359 -12.62 5.19 -6.36
CA GLN A 359 -13.36 4.71 -5.19
C GLN A 359 -13.34 5.75 -4.05
N LEU A 360 -12.18 6.34 -3.76
CA LEU A 360 -12.07 7.42 -2.77
C LEU A 360 -12.95 8.63 -3.12
N LEU A 361 -12.91 9.09 -4.37
CA LEU A 361 -13.74 10.21 -4.83
C LEU A 361 -15.23 9.90 -4.72
N LEU A 362 -15.66 8.68 -5.07
CA LEU A 362 -17.05 8.23 -4.88
C LEU A 362 -17.44 8.19 -3.40
N THR A 363 -16.57 7.72 -2.51
CA THR A 363 -16.81 7.72 -1.06
C THR A 363 -16.96 9.13 -0.50
N ILE A 364 -16.09 10.06 -0.89
CA ILE A 364 -16.16 11.48 -0.48
C ILE A 364 -17.44 12.15 -1.03
N ALA A 365 -17.80 11.88 -2.29
CA ALA A 365 -19.02 12.41 -2.91
C ALA A 365 -20.29 11.88 -2.22
N LEU A 366 -20.38 10.57 -1.97
CA LEU A 366 -21.51 9.96 -1.25
C LEU A 366 -21.63 10.47 0.18
N GLY A 367 -20.51 10.60 0.91
CA GLY A 367 -20.49 11.22 2.23
C GLY A 367 -20.98 12.67 2.21
N THR A 368 -20.51 13.47 1.25
CA THR A 368 -20.94 14.87 1.07
C THR A 368 -22.43 14.97 0.77
N VAL A 369 -22.99 14.09 -0.07
CA VAL A 369 -24.43 14.04 -0.36
C VAL A 369 -25.23 13.63 0.87
N ALA A 370 -24.76 12.65 1.65
CA ALA A 370 -25.42 12.24 2.89
C ALA A 370 -25.44 13.39 3.92
N THR A 371 -24.33 14.10 4.11
CA THR A 371 -24.28 15.27 4.99
C THR A 371 -25.15 16.42 4.46
N ALA A 372 -25.17 16.67 3.14
CA ALA A 372 -26.03 17.69 2.54
C ALA A 372 -27.53 17.41 2.78
N LEU A 373 -27.96 16.16 2.69
CA LEU A 373 -29.33 15.74 3.00
C LEU A 373 -29.65 15.93 4.50
N LEU A 374 -28.74 15.54 5.38
CA LEU A 374 -28.88 15.73 6.84
C LEU A 374 -28.98 17.20 7.23
N VAL A 375 -28.05 18.03 6.75
CA VAL A 375 -28.04 19.49 6.97
C VAL A 375 -29.31 20.12 6.40
N SER A 376 -29.74 19.72 5.20
CA SER A 376 -30.97 20.24 4.59
C SER A 376 -32.24 19.89 5.38
N ALA A 377 -32.33 18.66 5.92
CA ALA A 377 -33.44 18.24 6.77
C ALA A 377 -33.50 19.02 8.10
N ILE A 378 -32.35 19.21 8.75
CA ILE A 378 -32.22 19.98 10.00
C ILE A 378 -32.50 21.47 9.75
N ALA A 379 -31.89 22.07 8.72
CA ALA A 379 -32.10 23.46 8.33
C ALA A 379 -33.56 23.74 7.94
N THR A 380 -34.22 22.78 7.28
CA THR A 380 -35.64 22.90 6.92
C THR A 380 -36.53 22.82 8.16
N THR A 381 -36.32 21.86 9.07
CA THR A 381 -37.15 21.73 10.27
C THR A 381 -37.01 22.94 11.21
N ILE A 382 -35.78 23.45 11.42
CA ILE A 382 -35.53 24.66 12.21
C ILE A 382 -36.15 25.90 11.54
N ALA A 383 -35.88 26.14 10.25
CA ALA A 383 -36.42 27.31 9.55
C ALA A 383 -37.96 27.29 9.47
N ASN A 384 -38.58 26.11 9.31
CA ASN A 384 -40.04 25.96 9.35
C ASN A 384 -40.62 26.36 10.70
N ARG A 385 -39.96 25.97 11.81
CA ARG A 385 -40.40 26.24 13.18
C ARG A 385 -40.26 27.73 13.52
N ALA A 386 -39.13 28.35 13.16
CA ALA A 386 -38.84 29.76 13.47
C ALA A 386 -39.60 30.76 12.59
N THR A 387 -39.82 30.48 11.29
CA THR A 387 -40.40 31.48 10.37
C THR A 387 -41.93 31.46 10.25
N ARG A 388 -42.60 30.39 10.71
CA ARG A 388 -44.07 30.32 10.70
C ARG A 388 -44.74 31.37 11.60
N PRO A 389 -44.37 31.51 12.90
CA PRO A 389 -44.98 32.50 13.78
C PRO A 389 -44.77 33.94 13.27
N LEU A 390 -43.55 34.24 12.80
CA LEU A 390 -43.18 35.56 12.28
C LEU A 390 -44.04 35.98 11.07
N LEU A 391 -44.34 35.05 10.15
CA LEU A 391 -45.20 35.33 9.00
C LEU A 391 -46.67 35.53 9.40
N ALA A 392 -47.18 34.74 10.35
CA ALA A 392 -48.55 34.92 10.87
C ALA A 392 -48.71 36.26 11.62
N ALA A 393 -47.69 36.67 12.38
CA ALA A 393 -47.64 37.99 13.01
C ALA A 393 -47.62 39.13 11.96
N THR A 394 -46.89 38.96 10.86
CA THR A 394 -46.81 39.98 9.79
C THR A 394 -48.14 40.13 9.03
N ASP A 395 -48.77 39.01 8.63
CA ASP A 395 -50.07 38.98 7.97
C ASP A 395 -51.19 39.58 8.83
N ALA A 396 -51.16 39.36 10.15
CA ALA A 396 -52.10 39.99 11.07
C ALA A 396 -51.91 41.52 11.17
N VAL A 397 -50.66 42.01 11.28
CA VAL A 397 -50.38 43.46 11.30
C VAL A 397 -50.78 44.13 9.99
N GLU A 398 -50.58 43.47 8.84
CA GLU A 398 -51.02 43.98 7.54
C GLU A 398 -52.55 44.13 7.48
N LYS A 399 -53.31 43.12 7.94
CA LYS A 399 -54.79 43.17 8.01
C LYS A 399 -55.32 44.21 8.99
N ILE A 400 -54.69 44.33 10.16
CA ILE A 400 -54.98 45.39 11.14
C ILE A 400 -54.78 46.76 10.49
N GLY A 401 -53.69 46.95 9.74
CA GLY A 401 -53.41 48.17 8.98
C GLY A 401 -54.37 48.45 7.81
N GLN A 402 -55.04 47.42 7.29
CA GLN A 402 -56.10 47.52 6.28
C GLN A 402 -57.51 47.73 6.88
N GLY A 403 -57.63 47.75 8.22
CA GLY A 403 -58.89 47.98 8.94
C GLY A 403 -59.62 46.71 9.39
N GLU A 404 -59.08 45.51 9.12
CA GLU A 404 -59.64 44.23 9.58
C GLU A 404 -59.27 43.96 11.06
N LEU A 405 -59.73 44.84 11.96
CA LEU A 405 -59.36 44.89 13.38
C LEU A 405 -59.89 43.73 14.24
N ASP A 406 -60.66 42.81 13.67
CA ASP A 406 -61.01 41.52 14.29
C ASP A 406 -59.98 40.41 14.02
N THR A 407 -58.94 40.68 13.22
CA THR A 407 -57.83 39.73 12.99
C THR A 407 -57.06 39.46 14.28
N ARG A 408 -56.76 38.19 14.58
CA ARG A 408 -55.97 37.78 15.75
C ARG A 408 -54.90 36.76 15.35
N VAL A 409 -53.70 36.92 15.90
CA VAL A 409 -52.59 35.94 15.83
C VAL A 409 -52.88 34.81 16.82
N GLU A 410 -52.71 33.55 16.37
CA GLU A 410 -52.80 32.39 17.25
C GLU A 410 -51.54 32.29 18.13
N VAL A 411 -51.70 32.47 19.44
CA VAL A 411 -50.61 32.45 20.43
C VAL A 411 -50.45 31.04 21.00
N GLN A 412 -49.46 30.30 20.51
CA GLN A 412 -49.04 29.00 21.06
C GLN A 412 -47.60 29.07 21.56
N GLY A 413 -47.36 28.66 22.81
CA GLY A 413 -46.03 28.71 23.45
C GLY A 413 -45.87 29.91 24.38
N GLU A 414 -44.65 30.08 24.91
CA GLU A 414 -44.25 31.13 25.86
C GLU A 414 -42.93 31.82 25.43
N ASP A 415 -42.59 31.73 24.13
CA ASP A 415 -41.39 32.33 23.53
C ASP A 415 -41.62 33.77 23.03
N GLU A 416 -40.59 34.40 22.48
CA GLU A 416 -40.65 35.78 21.97
C GLU A 416 -41.68 35.97 20.85
N PHE A 417 -42.04 34.91 20.10
CA PHE A 417 -43.09 34.96 19.08
C PHE A 417 -44.48 34.91 19.71
N ALA A 418 -44.67 34.15 20.79
CA ALA A 418 -45.91 34.16 21.57
C ALA A 418 -46.18 35.56 22.19
N VAL A 419 -45.14 36.20 22.74
CA VAL A 419 -45.20 37.58 23.25
C VAL A 419 -45.52 38.57 22.13
N LEU A 420 -44.88 38.44 20.96
CA LEU A 420 -45.17 39.27 19.78
C LEU A 420 -46.63 39.14 19.32
N GLY A 421 -47.16 37.92 19.23
CA GLY A 421 -48.56 37.66 18.87
C GLY A 421 -49.56 38.27 19.86
N ALA A 422 -49.29 38.19 21.16
CA ALA A 422 -50.11 38.82 22.19
C ALA A 422 -50.14 40.35 22.06
N ASN A 423 -48.98 40.98 21.83
CA ASN A 423 -48.87 42.44 21.64
C ASN A 423 -49.63 42.92 20.38
N ILE A 424 -49.60 42.15 19.29
CA ILE A 424 -50.35 42.45 18.05
C ILE A 424 -51.87 42.36 18.30
N ASN A 425 -52.31 41.33 19.04
CA ASN A 425 -53.73 41.19 19.42
C ASN A 425 -54.21 42.35 20.30
N GLN A 426 -53.40 42.82 21.25
CA GLN A 426 -53.71 43.99 22.07
C GLN A 426 -53.78 45.29 21.23
N MET A 427 -52.88 45.46 20.27
CA MET A 427 -52.88 46.60 19.35
C MET A 427 -54.18 46.66 18.51
N ALA A 428 -54.65 45.51 18.01
CA ALA A 428 -55.91 45.41 17.29
C ALA A 428 -57.11 45.83 18.16
N GLU A 429 -57.16 45.38 19.42
CA GLU A 429 -58.22 45.75 20.37
C GLU A 429 -58.21 47.25 20.71
N GLN A 430 -57.02 47.85 20.89
CA GLN A 430 -56.89 49.28 21.15
C GLN A 430 -57.31 50.13 19.94
N LEU A 431 -56.91 49.75 18.72
CA LEU A 431 -57.36 50.42 17.49
C LEU A 431 -58.87 50.27 17.28
N LYS A 432 -59.44 49.10 17.60
CA LYS A 432 -60.88 48.84 17.51
C LYS A 432 -61.68 49.75 18.43
N ASN A 433 -61.22 49.92 19.67
CA ASN A 433 -61.85 50.82 20.64
C ASN A 433 -61.71 52.29 20.21
N LEU A 434 -60.52 52.72 19.75
CA LEU A 434 -60.28 54.08 19.28
C LEU A 434 -61.13 54.46 18.05
N LEU A 435 -61.40 53.51 17.13
CA LEU A 435 -62.34 53.75 16.02
C LEU A 435 -63.82 53.67 16.46
N HIS A 436 -64.14 52.99 17.57
CA HIS A 436 -65.50 52.95 18.12
C HIS A 436 -65.85 54.24 18.88
N GLU A 437 -64.85 54.94 19.42
CA GLU A 437 -65.01 56.12 20.28
C GLU A 437 -65.08 57.45 19.50
N GLN A 438 -65.00 57.44 18.16
CA GLN A 438 -64.83 58.66 17.34
C GLN A 438 -66.03 59.05 16.45
N VAL A 439 -67.25 59.09 17.01
CA VAL A 439 -68.45 59.60 16.27
C VAL A 439 -69.30 60.62 17.04
N LEU A 440 -69.38 60.58 18.38
CA LEU A 440 -70.31 61.42 19.16
C LEU A 440 -69.63 62.22 20.28
N ALA A 441 -68.96 63.30 19.90
CA ALA A 441 -68.46 64.33 20.82
C ALA A 441 -68.95 65.73 20.39
N SER A 442 -70.24 66.00 20.61
CA SER A 442 -70.85 67.32 20.42
C SER A 442 -71.94 67.56 21.46
N GLU A 443 -71.54 67.94 22.68
CA GLU A 443 -72.46 68.25 23.78
C GLU A 443 -73.24 69.55 23.52
N GLN A 444 -74.47 69.60 24.04
CA GLN A 444 -75.40 70.71 23.83
C GLN A 444 -75.83 71.34 25.17
N GLU A 445 -75.65 72.66 25.25
CA GLU A 445 -76.37 73.65 26.08
C GLU A 445 -76.34 73.55 27.64
N ARG A 446 -75.57 74.49 28.21
CA ARG A 446 -75.88 75.42 29.33
C ARG A 446 -77.20 75.28 30.14
N GLU A 447 -77.03 75.48 31.46
CA GLU A 447 -77.72 76.45 32.36
C GLU A 447 -79.26 76.67 32.23
N LEU A 448 -80.07 76.78 33.30
CA LEU A 448 -79.85 76.86 34.76
C LEU A 448 -81.19 76.55 35.50
N GLU A 449 -81.22 76.68 36.84
CA GLU A 449 -82.33 76.35 37.79
C GLU A 449 -82.42 74.85 38.17
N ILE A 450 -82.48 74.43 39.45
CA ILE A 450 -82.67 75.13 40.75
C ILE A 450 -81.66 74.63 41.80
N THR A 451 -81.34 75.49 42.79
CA THR A 451 -80.44 75.21 43.93
C THR A 451 -81.06 74.32 45.03
N GLU A 452 -80.24 73.92 46.01
CA GLU A 452 -80.64 73.23 47.25
C GLU A 452 -81.08 71.75 47.14
N LYS A 453 -80.14 70.89 46.68
CA LYS A 453 -80.02 69.51 47.23
C LYS A 453 -78.66 68.83 47.11
N LEU A 454 -77.75 69.34 46.28
CA LEU A 454 -76.47 68.69 45.92
C LEU A 454 -75.34 68.82 46.97
N ALA A 455 -75.67 68.79 48.27
CA ALA A 455 -74.69 68.81 49.36
C ALA A 455 -74.71 67.52 50.22
N GLU A 456 -75.88 66.90 50.38
CA GLU A 456 -76.04 65.65 51.14
C GLU A 456 -75.64 64.42 50.31
N GLU A 457 -76.01 64.36 49.02
CA GLU A 457 -75.74 63.21 48.16
C GLU A 457 -74.24 62.99 47.92
N GLN A 458 -73.47 64.06 47.68
CA GLN A 458 -72.00 63.96 47.57
C GLN A 458 -71.33 63.49 48.87
N ARG A 459 -72.00 63.62 50.02
CA ARG A 459 -71.49 63.11 51.30
C ARG A 459 -71.79 61.62 51.45
N GLN A 460 -73.03 61.22 51.20
CA GLN A 460 -73.43 59.81 51.26
C GLN A 460 -72.74 58.94 50.21
N LEU A 461 -72.53 59.44 48.99
CA LEU A 461 -71.78 58.73 47.95
C LEU A 461 -70.29 58.55 48.33
N ARG A 462 -69.70 59.55 48.99
CA ARG A 462 -68.31 59.48 49.44
C ARG A 462 -68.12 58.54 50.62
N GLU A 463 -69.09 58.49 51.53
CA GLU A 463 -69.13 57.53 52.64
C GLU A 463 -69.42 56.10 52.15
N SER A 464 -70.32 55.90 51.18
CA SER A 464 -70.61 54.58 50.61
C SER A 464 -69.44 54.03 49.79
N LEU A 465 -68.78 54.85 48.97
CA LEU A 465 -67.57 54.45 48.23
C LEU A 465 -66.39 54.15 49.18
N GLN A 466 -66.23 54.89 50.29
CA GLN A 466 -65.26 54.54 51.32
C GLN A 466 -65.58 53.20 52.00
N GLN A 467 -66.85 52.94 52.32
CA GLN A 467 -67.27 51.66 52.88
C GLN A 467 -67.11 50.50 51.89
N ARG A 468 -67.39 50.73 50.59
CA ARG A 468 -67.17 49.74 49.51
C ARG A 468 -65.68 49.45 49.30
N ALA A 469 -64.83 50.47 49.31
CA ALA A 469 -63.38 50.31 49.22
C ALA A 469 -62.82 49.54 50.44
N LEU A 470 -63.41 49.70 51.63
CA LEU A 470 -63.07 48.90 52.81
C LEU A 470 -63.57 47.45 52.71
N GLU A 471 -64.80 47.22 52.22
CA GLU A 471 -65.33 45.86 51.92
C GLU A 471 -64.42 45.13 50.92
N LEU A 472 -64.01 45.80 49.84
CA LEU A 472 -63.05 45.29 48.87
C LEU A 472 -61.67 45.02 49.51
N LEU A 473 -61.14 45.94 50.32
CA LEU A 473 -59.86 45.74 51.03
C LEU A 473 -59.87 44.51 51.95
N MET A 474 -61.01 44.18 52.56
CA MET A 474 -61.18 42.96 53.35
C MET A 474 -61.35 41.71 52.47
N GLU A 475 -62.00 41.80 51.32
CA GLU A 475 -62.15 40.68 50.38
C GLU A 475 -60.83 40.32 49.65
N VAL A 476 -59.90 41.27 49.46
CA VAL A 476 -58.59 41.02 48.85
C VAL A 476 -57.50 40.59 49.83
N GLU A 477 -57.68 40.79 51.15
CA GLU A 477 -56.70 40.42 52.17
C GLU A 477 -56.27 38.92 52.09
N PRO A 478 -57.19 37.93 51.96
CA PRO A 478 -56.80 36.52 51.94
C PRO A 478 -55.91 36.13 50.75
N VAL A 479 -56.06 36.82 49.62
CA VAL A 479 -55.25 36.60 48.42
C VAL A 479 -53.80 37.01 48.67
N SER A 480 -53.57 38.08 49.44
CA SER A 480 -52.23 38.49 49.87
C SER A 480 -51.56 37.47 50.80
N GLN A 481 -52.36 36.63 51.47
CA GLN A 481 -51.91 35.50 52.29
C GLN A 481 -51.76 34.20 51.47
N GLY A 482 -51.95 34.27 50.13
CA GLY A 482 -51.76 33.16 49.19
C GLY A 482 -53.03 32.41 48.79
N ASP A 483 -54.22 32.84 49.21
CA ASP A 483 -55.47 32.14 48.87
C ASP A 483 -56.06 32.63 47.54
N LEU A 484 -55.62 32.02 46.42
CA LEU A 484 -56.07 32.36 45.07
C LEU A 484 -57.41 31.71 44.69
N THR A 485 -58.13 31.13 45.67
CA THR A 485 -59.50 30.63 45.48
C THR A 485 -60.56 31.73 45.73
N ILE A 486 -60.20 32.74 46.52
CA ILE A 486 -61.08 33.84 46.92
C ILE A 486 -61.36 34.79 45.74
N ARG A 487 -62.57 35.36 45.73
CA ARG A 487 -63.06 36.30 44.72
C ARG A 487 -63.63 37.54 45.39
N ALA A 488 -63.26 38.71 44.87
CA ALA A 488 -63.90 39.96 45.23
C ALA A 488 -65.31 40.02 44.61
N LYS A 489 -66.22 40.69 45.28
CA LYS A 489 -67.64 40.77 44.92
C LYS A 489 -67.86 41.91 43.93
N VAL A 490 -68.12 41.56 42.67
CA VAL A 490 -68.39 42.53 41.61
C VAL A 490 -69.76 43.20 41.83
N THR A 491 -69.74 44.52 41.96
CA THR A 491 -70.91 45.40 42.07
C THR A 491 -71.09 46.24 40.78
N ALA A 492 -72.17 47.03 40.70
CA ALA A 492 -72.47 47.89 39.55
C ALA A 492 -71.96 49.34 39.72
N ASP A 493 -71.10 49.57 40.71
CA ASP A 493 -70.42 50.83 41.02
C ASP A 493 -68.96 50.80 40.52
N GLU A 494 -68.26 51.93 40.60
CA GLU A 494 -66.88 52.09 40.13
C GLU A 494 -65.90 51.16 40.87
N ILE A 495 -66.24 50.76 42.10
CA ILE A 495 -65.48 49.78 42.89
C ILE A 495 -65.68 48.36 42.35
N GLY A 496 -66.85 48.05 41.80
CA GLY A 496 -67.14 46.80 41.11
C GLY A 496 -66.26 46.54 39.89
N THR A 497 -65.96 47.57 39.09
CA THR A 497 -65.02 47.47 37.95
C THR A 497 -63.59 47.15 38.42
N ILE A 498 -63.18 47.68 39.59
CA ILE A 498 -61.90 47.35 40.22
C ILE A 498 -61.93 45.90 40.74
N ALA A 499 -63.03 45.46 41.37
CA ALA A 499 -63.20 44.09 41.84
C ALA A 499 -63.16 43.04 40.70
N ASP A 500 -63.73 43.36 39.53
CA ASP A 500 -63.68 42.48 38.35
C ASP A 500 -62.27 42.41 37.75
N SER A 501 -61.61 43.56 37.58
CA SER A 501 -60.20 43.65 37.15
C SER A 501 -59.28 42.88 38.11
N TYR A 502 -59.56 42.97 39.42
CA TYR A 502 -58.87 42.21 40.46
C TYR A 502 -59.12 40.70 40.30
N ASN A 503 -60.37 40.27 40.11
CA ASN A 503 -60.69 38.86 39.84
C ASN A 503 -59.99 38.32 38.58
N ALA A 504 -59.88 39.11 37.52
CA ALA A 504 -59.14 38.74 36.32
C ALA A 504 -57.64 38.54 36.60
N THR A 505 -57.00 39.45 37.33
CA THR A 505 -55.59 39.30 37.73
C THR A 505 -55.36 38.10 38.65
N VAL A 506 -56.24 37.86 39.64
CA VAL A 506 -56.19 36.66 40.50
C VAL A 506 -56.41 35.37 39.70
N ALA A 507 -57.25 35.38 38.66
CA ALA A 507 -57.42 34.23 37.77
C ALA A 507 -56.14 33.92 36.97
N SER A 508 -55.48 34.95 36.44
CA SER A 508 -54.18 34.81 35.76
C SER A 508 -53.08 34.34 36.71
N LEU A 509 -53.00 34.89 37.92
CA LEU A 509 -52.06 34.44 38.96
C LEU A 509 -52.30 32.97 39.35
N ARG A 510 -53.56 32.55 39.56
CA ARG A 510 -53.92 31.15 39.82
C ARG A 510 -53.43 30.24 38.68
N LYS A 511 -53.66 30.63 37.43
CA LYS A 511 -53.20 29.87 36.25
C LYS A 511 -51.66 29.74 36.23
N ILE A 512 -50.93 30.83 36.41
CA ILE A 512 -49.46 30.85 36.45
C ILE A 512 -48.94 29.94 37.58
N VAL A 513 -49.49 30.07 38.79
CA VAL A 513 -49.11 29.25 39.95
C VAL A 513 -49.35 27.77 39.68
N THR A 514 -50.49 27.38 39.08
CA THR A 514 -50.74 26.00 38.66
C THR A 514 -49.74 25.53 37.58
N GLN A 515 -49.47 26.34 36.55
CA GLN A 515 -48.47 26.02 35.52
C GLN A 515 -47.08 25.78 36.14
N VAL A 516 -46.66 26.61 37.10
CA VAL A 516 -45.37 26.46 37.79
C VAL A 516 -45.37 25.24 38.72
N GLN A 517 -46.46 24.89 39.40
CA GLN A 517 -46.56 23.64 40.17
C GLN A 517 -46.41 22.40 39.27
N THR A 518 -47.08 22.37 38.12
CA THR A 518 -46.93 21.29 37.14
C THR A 518 -45.52 21.23 36.56
N ALA A 519 -44.94 22.37 36.16
CA ALA A 519 -43.59 22.43 35.63
C ALA A 519 -42.53 21.98 36.66
N ALA A 520 -42.62 22.45 37.92
CA ALA A 520 -41.71 22.04 38.99
C ALA A 520 -41.78 20.52 39.26
N THR A 521 -42.98 19.94 39.19
CA THR A 521 -43.18 18.49 39.35
C THR A 521 -42.57 17.72 38.18
N GLN A 522 -42.89 18.10 36.93
CA GLN A 522 -42.31 17.48 35.73
C GLN A 522 -40.79 17.58 35.70
N VAL A 523 -40.21 18.71 36.14
CA VAL A 523 -38.76 18.87 36.27
C VAL A 523 -38.20 17.92 37.33
N ALA A 524 -38.80 17.82 38.51
CA ALA A 524 -38.34 16.90 39.56
C ALA A 524 -38.35 15.43 39.10
N ASP A 525 -39.42 14.99 38.45
CA ASP A 525 -39.58 13.61 37.95
C ASP A 525 -38.58 13.29 36.83
N THR A 526 -38.47 14.18 35.83
CA THR A 526 -37.53 14.02 34.69
C THR A 526 -36.08 14.00 35.20
N THR A 527 -35.78 14.85 36.19
CA THR A 527 -34.45 14.90 36.83
C THR A 527 -34.15 13.60 37.56
N SER A 528 -35.09 13.06 38.34
CA SER A 528 -34.93 11.78 39.04
C SER A 528 -34.74 10.60 38.08
N SER A 529 -35.36 10.63 36.89
CA SER A 529 -35.14 9.60 35.86
C SER A 529 -33.75 9.71 35.23
N ASN A 530 -33.30 10.94 34.92
CA ASN A 530 -31.98 11.16 34.33
C ASN A 530 -30.84 10.89 35.32
N GLU A 531 -31.06 11.15 36.62
CA GLU A 531 -30.13 10.82 37.72
C GLU A 531 -29.76 9.33 37.69
N VAL A 532 -30.73 8.44 37.47
CA VAL A 532 -30.53 6.98 37.34
C VAL A 532 -29.76 6.63 36.06
N SER A 533 -30.18 7.10 34.89
CA SER A 533 -29.51 6.77 33.61
C SER A 533 -28.07 7.28 33.54
N VAL A 534 -27.76 8.40 34.21
CA VAL A 534 -26.38 8.90 34.32
C VAL A 534 -25.55 8.08 35.31
N GLN A 535 -26.15 7.57 36.38
CA GLN A 535 -25.47 6.65 37.30
C GLN A 535 -25.18 5.28 36.63
N GLU A 536 -26.08 4.80 35.78
CA GLU A 536 -25.89 3.62 34.92
C GLU A 536 -24.73 3.83 33.92
N LEU A 537 -24.73 4.95 33.17
CA LEU A 537 -23.63 5.34 32.28
C LEU A 537 -22.27 5.40 33.00
N SER A 538 -22.25 5.86 34.26
CA SER A 538 -21.02 5.89 35.07
C SER A 538 -20.50 4.48 35.39
N GLN A 539 -21.39 3.51 35.63
CA GLN A 539 -21.03 2.10 35.85
C GLN A 539 -20.57 1.42 34.56
N GLU A 540 -21.27 1.63 33.44
CA GLU A 540 -20.85 1.12 32.12
C GLU A 540 -19.46 1.62 31.74
N ALA A 541 -19.17 2.90 31.97
CA ALA A 541 -17.86 3.50 31.68
C ALA A 541 -16.74 2.91 32.56
N LEU A 542 -17.01 2.57 33.82
CA LEU A 542 -16.06 1.86 34.68
C LEU A 542 -15.84 0.41 34.22
N GLN A 543 -16.91 -0.30 33.85
CA GLN A 543 -16.81 -1.66 33.31
C GLN A 543 -16.04 -1.69 31.98
N GLN A 544 -16.23 -0.68 31.13
CA GLN A 544 -15.46 -0.50 29.90
C GLN A 544 -13.97 -0.28 30.20
N ALA A 545 -13.62 0.52 31.21
CA ALA A 545 -12.23 0.72 31.62
C ALA A 545 -11.57 -0.58 32.13
N GLU A 546 -12.32 -1.44 32.84
CA GLU A 546 -11.84 -2.76 33.25
C GLU A 546 -11.59 -3.67 32.04
N GLN A 547 -12.55 -3.77 31.11
CA GLN A 547 -12.40 -4.57 29.88
C GLN A 547 -11.20 -4.11 29.02
N ILE A 548 -10.96 -2.80 28.92
CA ILE A 548 -9.78 -2.26 28.22
C ILE A 548 -8.49 -2.61 28.95
N THR A 549 -8.50 -2.68 30.29
CA THR A 549 -7.34 -3.14 31.09
C THR A 549 -7.05 -4.62 30.83
N GLN A 550 -8.08 -5.46 30.69
CA GLN A 550 -7.91 -6.87 30.30
C GLN A 550 -7.37 -7.00 28.86
N ALA A 551 -7.85 -6.18 27.92
CA ALA A 551 -7.33 -6.13 26.54
C ALA A 551 -5.87 -5.66 26.48
N LEU A 552 -5.46 -4.69 27.32
CA LEU A 552 -4.07 -4.24 27.42
C LEU A 552 -3.12 -5.38 27.84
N ASN A 553 -3.53 -6.24 28.77
CA ASN A 553 -2.74 -7.41 29.16
C ASN A 553 -2.55 -8.39 27.99
N GLN A 554 -3.60 -8.67 27.21
CA GLN A 554 -3.52 -9.52 26.02
C GLN A 554 -2.60 -8.93 24.93
N VAL A 555 -2.61 -7.60 24.75
CA VAL A 555 -1.70 -6.90 23.83
C VAL A 555 -0.25 -6.97 24.33
N GLN A 556 -0.02 -6.97 25.64
CA GLN A 556 1.31 -7.16 26.23
C GLN A 556 1.82 -8.60 26.08
N GLU A 557 0.96 -9.61 26.24
CA GLU A 557 1.28 -11.02 25.93
C GLU A 557 1.59 -11.20 24.43
N MET A 558 0.81 -10.57 23.54
CA MET A 558 1.09 -10.54 22.11
C MET A 558 2.46 -9.92 21.80
N ALA A 559 2.83 -8.80 22.43
CA ALA A 559 4.14 -8.18 22.25
C ALA A 559 5.30 -9.09 22.69
N GLN A 560 5.14 -9.85 23.78
CA GLN A 560 6.11 -10.86 24.21
C GLN A 560 6.21 -12.02 23.21
N SER A 561 5.07 -12.47 22.67
CA SER A 561 5.02 -13.50 21.63
C SER A 561 5.75 -13.07 20.35
N VAL A 562 5.54 -11.83 19.89
CA VAL A 562 6.26 -11.25 18.74
C VAL A 562 7.78 -11.24 18.98
N GLN A 563 8.23 -10.87 20.17
CA GLN A 563 9.65 -10.90 20.53
C GLN A 563 10.24 -12.33 20.53
N LEU A 564 9.45 -13.33 20.94
CA LEU A 564 9.85 -14.74 20.87
C LEU A 564 9.94 -15.24 19.42
N VAL A 565 9.00 -14.84 18.55
CA VAL A 565 9.04 -15.17 17.11
C VAL A 565 10.25 -14.54 16.44
N ALA A 566 10.55 -13.25 16.69
CA ALA A 566 11.74 -12.58 16.17
C ALA A 566 13.04 -13.27 16.62
N THR A 567 13.10 -13.69 17.89
CA THR A 567 14.24 -14.46 18.43
C THR A 567 14.37 -15.84 17.76
N SER A 568 13.24 -16.48 17.46
CA SER A 568 13.21 -17.79 16.78
C SER A 568 13.62 -17.67 15.30
N ALA A 569 13.26 -16.57 14.63
CA ALA A 569 13.69 -16.26 13.27
C ALA A 569 15.22 -16.12 13.19
N HIS A 570 15.85 -15.36 14.10
CA HIS A 570 17.31 -15.25 14.18
C HIS A 570 18.00 -16.61 14.43
N TYR A 571 17.41 -17.51 15.25
CA TYR A 571 17.96 -18.86 15.40
C TYR A 571 17.82 -19.72 14.14
N ALA A 572 16.75 -19.54 13.36
CA ALA A 572 16.58 -20.19 12.07
C ALA A 572 17.56 -19.65 11.01
N GLU A 573 17.82 -18.33 10.99
CA GLU A 573 18.81 -17.70 10.12
C GLU A 573 20.22 -18.29 10.32
N GLU A 574 20.67 -18.38 11.58
CA GLU A 574 21.97 -18.96 11.92
C GLU A 574 22.05 -20.45 11.54
N ALA A 575 20.98 -21.22 11.78
CA ALA A 575 20.91 -22.63 11.39
C ALA A 575 20.96 -22.82 9.86
N VAL A 576 20.28 -21.97 9.09
CA VAL A 576 20.34 -21.94 7.62
C VAL A 576 21.75 -21.57 7.15
N ARG A 577 22.37 -20.55 7.75
CA ARG A 577 23.75 -20.16 7.42
C ARG A 577 24.75 -21.29 7.67
N GLN A 578 24.63 -21.98 8.80
CA GLN A 578 25.46 -23.14 9.13
C GLN A 578 25.21 -24.32 8.17
N ALA A 579 23.96 -24.55 7.76
CA ALA A 579 23.61 -25.55 6.76
C ALA A 579 24.26 -25.23 5.40
N SER A 580 24.14 -23.99 4.92
CA SER A 580 24.76 -23.54 3.66
C SER A 580 26.28 -23.72 3.66
N GLN A 581 26.98 -23.33 4.73
CA GLN A 581 28.43 -23.55 4.89
C GLN A 581 28.79 -25.05 4.90
N THR A 582 27.93 -25.90 5.48
CA THR A 582 28.13 -27.35 5.50
C THR A 582 27.96 -27.97 4.10
N VAL A 583 27.01 -27.45 3.31
CA VAL A 583 26.78 -27.89 1.92
C VAL A 583 27.90 -27.41 1.00
N GLU A 584 28.38 -26.16 1.15
CA GLU A 584 29.54 -25.63 0.42
C GLU A 584 30.81 -26.44 0.67
N ALA A 585 31.10 -26.77 1.95
CA ALA A 585 32.20 -27.67 2.31
C ALA A 585 32.00 -29.11 1.77
N GLY A 586 30.75 -29.56 1.64
CA GLY A 586 30.37 -30.83 1.05
C GLY A 586 30.61 -30.89 -0.46
N ASP A 587 30.20 -29.86 -1.21
CA ASP A 587 30.46 -29.75 -2.65
C ASP A 587 31.97 -29.66 -2.93
N ALA A 588 32.70 -28.84 -2.16
CA ALA A 588 34.15 -28.78 -2.22
C ALA A 588 34.84 -30.11 -1.84
N ALA A 589 34.15 -31.06 -1.17
CA ALA A 589 34.63 -32.43 -0.98
C ALA A 589 34.24 -33.37 -2.12
N MET A 590 33.06 -33.19 -2.72
CA MET A 590 32.62 -33.94 -3.90
C MET A 590 33.46 -33.62 -5.13
N ASN A 591 33.82 -32.36 -5.36
CA ASN A 591 34.67 -31.97 -6.50
C ASN A 591 36.06 -32.62 -6.41
N ARG A 592 36.72 -32.57 -5.24
CA ARG A 592 37.97 -33.32 -4.97
C ARG A 592 37.82 -34.85 -5.11
N THR A 593 36.60 -35.36 -4.94
CA THR A 593 36.30 -36.79 -5.16
C THR A 593 36.18 -37.10 -6.65
N VAL A 594 35.56 -36.21 -7.45
CA VAL A 594 35.56 -36.30 -8.92
C VAL A 594 36.99 -36.25 -9.46
N ASP A 595 37.81 -35.28 -9.03
CA ASP A 595 39.21 -35.14 -9.44
C ASP A 595 40.00 -36.45 -9.20
N GLY A 596 39.84 -37.05 -8.02
CA GLY A 596 40.46 -38.32 -7.66
C GLY A 596 39.96 -39.49 -8.52
N ILE A 597 38.68 -39.52 -8.91
CA ILE A 597 38.14 -40.56 -9.79
C ILE A 597 38.64 -40.38 -11.24
N VAL A 598 38.82 -39.15 -11.72
CA VAL A 598 39.46 -38.86 -13.02
C VAL A 598 40.91 -39.34 -13.03
N GLN A 599 41.68 -39.04 -11.97
CA GLN A 599 43.06 -39.55 -11.85
C GLN A 599 43.14 -41.09 -11.81
N ILE A 600 42.14 -41.75 -11.22
CA ILE A 600 42.01 -43.22 -11.28
C ILE A 600 41.69 -43.68 -12.71
N GLN A 601 40.80 -43.00 -13.45
CA GLN A 601 40.48 -43.31 -14.85
C GLN A 601 41.72 -43.22 -15.76
N GLU A 602 42.55 -42.18 -15.60
CA GLU A 602 43.83 -42.03 -16.29
C GLU A 602 44.77 -43.19 -15.97
N THR A 603 44.92 -43.52 -14.67
CA THR A 603 45.81 -44.58 -14.19
C THR A 603 45.38 -45.97 -14.71
N VAL A 604 44.08 -46.25 -14.73
CA VAL A 604 43.51 -47.49 -15.28
C VAL A 604 43.76 -47.56 -16.80
N THR A 605 43.60 -46.44 -17.50
CA THR A 605 43.83 -46.33 -18.95
C THR A 605 45.30 -46.49 -19.34
N GLU A 606 46.23 -45.90 -18.59
CA GLU A 606 47.67 -46.09 -18.78
C GLU A 606 48.08 -47.55 -18.49
N THR A 607 47.46 -48.17 -17.47
CA THR A 607 47.66 -49.58 -17.14
C THR A 607 47.14 -50.50 -18.23
N ALA A 608 45.95 -50.23 -18.80
CA ALA A 608 45.40 -50.96 -19.94
C ALA A 608 46.38 -50.98 -21.13
N ASN A 609 46.96 -49.81 -21.46
CA ASN A 609 47.93 -49.66 -22.52
C ASN A 609 49.28 -50.38 -22.24
N LYS A 610 49.72 -50.44 -20.97
CA LYS A 610 50.88 -51.23 -20.55
C LYS A 610 50.63 -52.73 -20.68
N VAL A 611 49.48 -53.22 -20.24
CA VAL A 611 49.09 -54.65 -20.30
C VAL A 611 48.88 -55.11 -21.74
N LYS A 612 48.22 -54.31 -22.59
CA LYS A 612 48.08 -54.58 -24.02
C LYS A 612 49.44 -54.75 -24.70
N ARG A 613 50.38 -53.83 -24.45
CA ARG A 613 51.77 -53.92 -24.94
C ARG A 613 52.52 -55.14 -24.43
N LEU A 614 52.23 -55.62 -23.22
CA LEU A 614 52.78 -56.87 -22.69
C LEU A 614 52.26 -58.06 -23.50
N GLY A 615 50.94 -58.16 -23.74
CA GLY A 615 50.35 -59.21 -24.58
C GLY A 615 50.90 -59.24 -26.01
N GLU A 616 51.03 -58.08 -26.65
CA GLU A 616 51.68 -57.94 -27.96
C GLU A 616 53.16 -58.37 -27.96
N SER A 617 53.85 -58.20 -26.83
CA SER A 617 55.25 -58.61 -26.66
C SER A 617 55.36 -60.12 -26.44
N SER A 618 54.51 -60.69 -25.60
CA SER A 618 54.42 -62.14 -25.38
C SER A 618 54.08 -62.89 -26.68
N GLN A 619 53.19 -62.36 -27.53
CA GLN A 619 52.90 -62.93 -28.85
C GLN A 619 54.13 -62.93 -29.78
N LYS A 620 54.95 -61.88 -29.74
CA LYS A 620 56.21 -61.81 -30.49
C LYS A 620 57.23 -62.83 -29.95
N ILE A 621 57.32 -63.01 -28.62
CA ILE A 621 58.18 -64.01 -27.98
C ILE A 621 57.73 -65.43 -28.38
N SER A 622 56.44 -65.75 -28.28
CA SER A 622 55.87 -67.04 -28.72
C SER A 622 56.26 -67.38 -30.17
N THR A 623 56.13 -66.39 -31.07
CA THR A 623 56.52 -66.54 -32.48
C THR A 623 58.02 -66.85 -32.65
N VAL A 624 58.89 -66.21 -31.87
CA VAL A 624 60.35 -66.45 -31.90
C VAL A 624 60.71 -67.81 -31.26
N VAL A 625 60.07 -68.20 -30.17
CA VAL A 625 60.31 -69.48 -29.48
C VAL A 625 59.93 -70.67 -30.37
N ASN A 626 58.81 -70.59 -31.09
CA ASN A 626 58.40 -71.58 -32.09
C ASN A 626 59.42 -71.67 -33.26
N LEU A 627 59.95 -70.53 -33.73
CA LEU A 627 61.01 -70.51 -34.74
C LEU A 627 62.31 -71.17 -34.23
N ILE A 628 62.71 -70.93 -32.99
CA ILE A 628 63.91 -71.56 -32.39
C ILE A 628 63.66 -73.08 -32.19
N SER A 629 62.46 -73.49 -31.77
CA SER A 629 62.06 -74.90 -31.69
C SER A 629 62.17 -75.60 -33.06
N THR A 630 61.73 -74.91 -34.12
CA THR A 630 61.88 -75.36 -35.51
C THR A 630 63.35 -75.49 -35.93
N PHE A 631 64.20 -74.51 -35.60
CA PHE A 631 65.65 -74.58 -35.86
C PHE A 631 66.33 -75.68 -35.04
N ALA A 632 65.91 -75.94 -33.80
CA ALA A 632 66.42 -77.01 -32.97
C ALA A 632 66.06 -78.38 -33.56
N ALA A 633 64.82 -78.58 -34.00
CA ALA A 633 64.39 -79.78 -34.71
C ALA A 633 65.18 -79.99 -36.02
N GLN A 634 65.38 -78.93 -36.82
CA GLN A 634 66.15 -78.98 -38.07
C GLN A 634 67.64 -79.26 -37.81
N THR A 635 68.23 -78.68 -36.77
CA THR A 635 69.62 -78.91 -36.37
C THR A 635 69.82 -80.34 -35.87
N ASN A 636 68.89 -80.87 -35.08
CA ASN A 636 68.88 -82.27 -34.65
C ASN A 636 68.84 -83.25 -35.86
N LEU A 637 68.08 -82.93 -36.92
CA LEU A 637 68.05 -83.73 -38.15
C LEU A 637 69.34 -83.60 -38.98
N LEU A 638 69.92 -82.40 -39.09
CA LEU A 638 71.20 -82.18 -39.77
C LEU A 638 72.35 -82.89 -39.04
N ALA A 639 72.37 -82.82 -37.72
CA ALA A 639 73.33 -83.49 -36.86
C ALA A 639 73.19 -85.02 -36.92
N LEU A 640 71.96 -85.55 -36.96
CA LEU A 640 71.72 -86.97 -37.20
C LEU A 640 72.27 -87.43 -38.56
N ASN A 641 72.00 -86.68 -39.64
CA ASN A 641 72.53 -86.98 -40.97
C ASN A 641 74.07 -86.92 -41.02
N ALA A 642 74.67 -85.94 -40.33
CA ALA A 642 76.13 -85.82 -40.21
C ALA A 642 76.74 -86.98 -39.40
N SER A 643 76.10 -87.41 -38.31
CA SER A 643 76.54 -88.56 -37.49
C SER A 643 76.49 -89.86 -38.30
N ILE A 644 75.43 -90.06 -39.11
CA ILE A 644 75.28 -91.20 -40.02
C ILE A 644 76.39 -91.22 -41.09
N GLU A 645 76.62 -90.10 -41.80
CA GLU A 645 77.63 -90.08 -42.87
C GLU A 645 79.07 -90.10 -42.32
N ALA A 646 79.30 -89.56 -41.12
CA ALA A 646 80.57 -89.70 -40.41
C ALA A 646 80.84 -91.15 -39.98
N ALA A 647 79.84 -91.87 -39.47
CA ALA A 647 79.96 -93.31 -39.19
C ALA A 647 80.21 -94.13 -40.47
N ARG A 648 79.65 -93.70 -41.61
CA ARG A 648 79.86 -94.30 -42.94
C ARG A 648 81.27 -94.09 -43.50
N ALA A 649 81.97 -93.03 -43.08
CA ALA A 649 83.36 -92.74 -43.45
C ALA A 649 84.40 -93.54 -42.63
N GLY A 650 83.98 -94.35 -41.64
CA GLY A 650 84.87 -95.21 -40.86
C GLY A 650 85.79 -94.45 -39.91
N GLU A 651 87.03 -94.93 -39.73
CA GLU A 651 87.99 -94.36 -38.77
C GLU A 651 88.31 -92.88 -39.04
N GLU A 652 88.38 -92.45 -40.30
CA GLU A 652 88.60 -91.04 -40.68
C GLU A 652 87.41 -90.14 -40.27
N GLY A 653 86.18 -90.67 -40.29
CA GLY A 653 84.97 -89.95 -39.88
C GLY A 653 84.76 -89.88 -38.36
N ARG A 654 85.53 -90.65 -37.58
CA ARG A 654 85.29 -90.89 -36.16
C ARG A 654 85.31 -89.63 -35.28
N GLY A 655 86.13 -88.64 -35.63
CA GLY A 655 86.13 -87.32 -34.98
C GLY A 655 84.87 -86.50 -35.28
N PHE A 656 84.38 -86.54 -36.53
CA PHE A 656 83.16 -85.84 -36.94
C PHE A 656 81.90 -86.47 -36.33
N ALA A 657 81.86 -87.79 -36.15
CA ALA A 657 80.72 -88.48 -35.53
C ALA A 657 80.46 -88.00 -34.09
N VAL A 658 81.53 -87.85 -33.30
CA VAL A 658 81.42 -87.33 -31.91
C VAL A 658 80.90 -85.89 -31.88
N VAL A 659 81.40 -85.02 -32.76
CA VAL A 659 80.92 -83.63 -32.87
C VAL A 659 79.46 -83.58 -33.33
N ALA A 660 79.06 -84.46 -34.25
CA ALA A 660 77.69 -84.54 -34.74
C ALA A 660 76.70 -85.02 -33.66
N ASP A 661 77.07 -86.02 -32.86
CA ASP A 661 76.23 -86.46 -31.73
C ASP A 661 76.16 -85.43 -30.60
N GLU A 662 77.22 -84.66 -30.35
CA GLU A 662 77.19 -83.54 -29.39
C GLU A 662 76.26 -82.40 -29.87
N VAL A 663 76.36 -82.00 -31.14
CA VAL A 663 75.43 -81.02 -31.75
C VAL A 663 73.99 -81.54 -31.74
N ARG A 664 73.77 -82.85 -31.92
CA ARG A 664 72.45 -83.48 -31.79
C ARG A 664 71.90 -83.37 -30.37
N SER A 665 72.73 -83.67 -29.35
CA SER A 665 72.39 -83.52 -27.93
C SER A 665 72.02 -82.07 -27.58
N LEU A 666 72.85 -81.10 -27.99
CA LEU A 666 72.59 -79.67 -27.80
C LEU A 666 71.30 -79.22 -28.50
N ALA A 667 70.99 -79.75 -29.68
CA ALA A 667 69.76 -79.46 -30.40
C ALA A 667 68.52 -80.05 -29.70
N GLN A 668 68.61 -81.26 -29.13
CA GLN A 668 67.54 -81.84 -28.31
C GLN A 668 67.30 -81.06 -27.02
N GLN A 669 68.36 -80.66 -26.32
CA GLN A 669 68.27 -79.79 -25.13
C GLN A 669 67.67 -78.42 -25.47
N SER A 670 68.05 -77.83 -26.61
CA SER A 670 67.49 -76.58 -27.12
C SER A 670 65.99 -76.69 -27.40
N ALA A 671 65.54 -77.78 -28.03
CA ALA A 671 64.14 -78.03 -28.31
C ALA A 671 63.30 -78.19 -27.02
N GLN A 672 63.83 -78.91 -26.02
CA GLN A 672 63.18 -79.02 -24.71
C GLN A 672 63.07 -77.64 -24.03
N ALA A 673 64.17 -76.88 -23.96
CA ALA A 673 64.19 -75.55 -23.37
C ALA A 673 63.20 -74.60 -24.07
N THR A 674 63.07 -74.65 -25.40
CA THR A 674 62.04 -73.86 -26.10
C THR A 674 60.62 -74.27 -25.72
N ASN A 675 60.32 -75.55 -25.50
CA ASN A 675 58.98 -75.97 -25.10
C ASN A 675 58.65 -75.63 -23.63
N GLU A 676 59.66 -75.51 -22.76
CA GLU A 676 59.49 -74.97 -21.41
C GLU A 676 59.22 -73.44 -21.45
N ILE A 677 59.92 -72.69 -22.30
CA ILE A 677 59.65 -71.26 -22.52
C ILE A 677 58.26 -71.04 -23.18
N GLU A 678 57.87 -71.87 -24.13
CA GLU A 678 56.57 -71.82 -24.82
C GLU A 678 55.40 -71.86 -23.83
N LYS A 679 55.44 -72.79 -22.87
CA LYS A 679 54.44 -72.90 -21.78
C LYS A 679 54.44 -71.69 -20.85
N LEU A 680 55.61 -71.14 -20.51
CA LEU A 680 55.70 -69.91 -19.71
C LEU A 680 55.08 -68.72 -20.44
N VAL A 681 55.25 -68.62 -21.76
CA VAL A 681 54.64 -67.56 -22.57
C VAL A 681 53.13 -67.75 -22.69
N GLU A 682 52.64 -68.98 -22.87
CA GLU A 682 51.21 -69.32 -22.87
C GLU A 682 50.54 -68.96 -21.52
N GLN A 683 51.20 -69.24 -20.40
CA GLN A 683 50.75 -68.81 -19.07
C GLN A 683 50.70 -67.27 -18.96
N ILE A 684 51.77 -66.57 -19.33
CA ILE A 684 51.81 -65.10 -19.32
C ILE A 684 50.71 -64.50 -20.20
N GLN A 685 50.42 -65.09 -21.37
CA GLN A 685 49.32 -64.65 -22.24
C GLN A 685 47.95 -64.84 -21.58
N THR A 686 47.73 -65.96 -20.89
CA THR A 686 46.51 -66.22 -20.13
C THR A 686 46.32 -65.20 -19.01
N GLU A 687 47.33 -65.02 -18.15
CA GLU A 687 47.33 -64.04 -17.07
C GLU A 687 47.15 -62.60 -17.58
N THR A 688 47.75 -62.26 -18.74
CA THR A 688 47.56 -60.95 -19.38
C THR A 688 46.10 -60.71 -19.77
N ASN A 689 45.41 -61.72 -20.32
CA ASN A 689 44.01 -61.60 -20.72
C ASN A 689 43.08 -61.45 -19.51
N ASP A 690 43.32 -62.19 -18.43
CA ASP A 690 42.56 -62.06 -17.17
C ASP A 690 42.72 -60.65 -16.55
N VAL A 691 43.92 -60.07 -16.64
CA VAL A 691 44.17 -58.68 -16.22
C VAL A 691 43.44 -57.67 -17.13
N VAL A 692 43.34 -57.90 -18.44
CA VAL A 692 42.55 -57.04 -19.35
C VAL A 692 41.06 -57.07 -18.97
N ALA A 693 40.48 -58.25 -18.77
CA ALA A 693 39.07 -58.37 -18.34
C ALA A 693 38.81 -57.70 -16.99
N THR A 694 39.78 -57.76 -16.07
CA THR A 694 39.72 -57.05 -14.77
C THR A 694 39.74 -55.53 -14.96
N ILE A 695 40.59 -55.02 -15.86
CA ILE A 695 40.70 -53.58 -16.19
C ILE A 695 39.43 -53.04 -16.85
N GLU A 696 38.79 -53.81 -17.74
CA GLU A 696 37.49 -53.45 -18.33
C GLU A 696 36.40 -53.34 -17.24
N ALA A 697 36.36 -54.30 -16.30
CA ALA A 697 35.44 -54.25 -15.17
C ALA A 697 35.70 -53.05 -14.24
N SER A 698 36.96 -52.75 -13.91
CA SER A 698 37.33 -51.56 -13.13
C SER A 698 36.98 -50.26 -13.84
N THR A 699 37.08 -50.21 -15.18
CA THR A 699 36.67 -49.04 -15.98
C THR A 699 35.15 -48.79 -15.85
N GLN A 700 34.33 -49.84 -15.88
CA GLN A 700 32.89 -49.73 -15.64
C GLN A 700 32.58 -49.29 -14.19
N GLN A 701 33.31 -49.80 -13.19
CA GLN A 701 33.17 -49.38 -11.79
C GLN A 701 33.50 -47.89 -11.58
N VAL A 702 34.52 -47.37 -12.28
CA VAL A 702 34.87 -45.94 -12.28
C VAL A 702 33.72 -45.09 -12.84
N ILE A 703 33.12 -45.49 -13.97
CA ILE A 703 31.97 -44.80 -14.59
C ILE A 703 30.73 -44.82 -13.67
N MET A 704 30.47 -45.95 -12.99
CA MET A 704 29.41 -46.02 -11.97
C MET A 704 29.71 -45.09 -10.78
N GLY A 705 30.98 -45.01 -10.37
CA GLY A 705 31.44 -44.11 -9.31
C GLY A 705 31.23 -42.63 -9.65
N THR A 706 31.57 -42.19 -10.87
CA THR A 706 31.34 -40.80 -11.30
C THR A 706 29.85 -40.44 -11.29
N ASN A 707 28.98 -41.36 -11.72
CA ASN A 707 27.53 -41.11 -11.78
C ASN A 707 26.92 -40.94 -10.38
N LEU A 708 27.31 -41.79 -9.41
CA LEU A 708 26.84 -41.69 -8.02
C LEU A 708 27.30 -40.38 -7.34
N VAL A 709 28.48 -39.86 -7.70
CA VAL A 709 28.95 -38.55 -7.22
C VAL A 709 28.19 -37.40 -7.92
N ASP A 710 27.78 -37.55 -9.17
CA ASP A 710 26.91 -36.58 -9.89
C ASP A 710 25.53 -36.48 -9.24
N GLU A 711 24.89 -37.61 -8.90
CA GLU A 711 23.62 -37.69 -8.17
C GLU A 711 23.73 -37.07 -6.75
N ALA A 712 24.83 -37.33 -6.05
CA ALA A 712 25.11 -36.73 -4.74
C ALA A 712 25.25 -35.19 -4.85
N ARG A 713 25.97 -34.69 -5.86
CA ARG A 713 26.12 -33.24 -6.10
C ARG A 713 24.81 -32.57 -6.47
N GLN A 714 23.98 -33.23 -7.29
CA GLN A 714 22.62 -32.76 -7.60
C GLN A 714 21.76 -32.65 -6.33
N SER A 715 21.88 -33.61 -5.42
CA SER A 715 21.18 -33.61 -4.13
C SER A 715 21.66 -32.47 -3.22
N LEU A 716 22.97 -32.19 -3.16
CA LEU A 716 23.51 -31.04 -2.43
C LEU A 716 22.98 -29.70 -2.99
N ASN A 717 22.94 -29.55 -4.32
CA ASN A 717 22.41 -28.34 -4.96
C ASN A 717 20.91 -28.10 -4.66
N GLN A 718 20.11 -29.16 -4.51
CA GLN A 718 18.72 -29.03 -4.06
C GLN A 718 18.63 -28.54 -2.60
N ILE A 719 19.55 -28.97 -1.73
CA ILE A 719 19.63 -28.48 -0.35
C ILE A 719 20.04 -27.00 -0.34
N THR A 720 21.02 -26.58 -1.16
CA THR A 720 21.39 -25.15 -1.31
C THR A 720 20.20 -24.30 -1.72
N ALA A 721 19.41 -24.74 -2.71
CA ALA A 721 18.22 -24.02 -3.16
C ALA A 721 17.17 -23.90 -2.03
N ALA A 722 16.85 -25.01 -1.34
CA ALA A 722 15.93 -25.01 -0.21
C ALA A 722 16.41 -24.13 0.96
N SER A 723 17.71 -24.14 1.27
CA SER A 723 18.31 -23.24 2.27
C SER A 723 18.13 -21.77 1.88
N GLY A 724 18.29 -21.43 0.60
CA GLY A 724 18.03 -20.08 0.08
C GLY A 724 16.55 -19.66 0.19
N GLU A 725 15.60 -20.58 -0.04
CA GLU A 725 14.17 -20.32 0.17
C GLU A 725 13.84 -20.10 1.66
N ILE A 726 14.36 -20.93 2.56
CA ILE A 726 14.16 -20.77 4.01
C ILE A 726 14.76 -19.43 4.48
N SER A 727 15.91 -19.01 3.95
CA SER A 727 16.50 -17.69 4.26
C SER A 727 15.54 -16.53 3.94
N LYS A 728 14.90 -16.55 2.76
CA LYS A 728 13.90 -15.54 2.35
C LYS A 728 12.64 -15.57 3.24
N LEU A 729 12.21 -16.76 3.66
CA LEU A 729 11.07 -16.90 4.57
C LEU A 729 11.39 -16.36 5.97
N VAL A 730 12.61 -16.57 6.47
CA VAL A 730 13.08 -16.03 7.75
C VAL A 730 13.23 -14.51 7.71
N GLU A 731 13.71 -13.94 6.61
CA GLU A 731 13.74 -12.50 6.35
C GLU A 731 12.32 -11.89 6.39
N ALA A 732 11.38 -12.48 5.65
CA ALA A 732 9.98 -12.03 5.64
C ALA A 732 9.27 -12.16 7.01
N ILE A 733 9.56 -13.22 7.78
CA ILE A 733 9.09 -13.34 9.18
C ILE A 733 9.67 -12.21 10.04
N THR A 734 10.96 -11.89 9.85
CA THR A 734 11.63 -10.83 10.61
C THR A 734 10.99 -9.46 10.32
N GLU A 735 10.78 -9.11 9.04
CA GLU A 735 10.03 -7.90 8.66
C GLU A 735 8.63 -7.87 9.30
N ALA A 736 7.88 -8.97 9.19
CA ALA A 736 6.53 -9.08 9.77
C ALA A 736 6.53 -8.86 11.29
N THR A 737 7.52 -9.38 12.04
CA THR A 737 7.63 -9.13 13.49
C THR A 737 7.90 -7.67 13.84
N VAL A 738 8.65 -6.93 13.02
CA VAL A 738 8.88 -5.48 13.21
C VAL A 738 7.56 -4.72 13.04
N VAL A 739 6.80 -5.03 11.99
CA VAL A 739 5.47 -4.42 11.73
C VAL A 739 4.47 -4.78 12.85
N GLN A 740 4.45 -6.03 13.30
CA GLN A 740 3.54 -6.50 14.35
C GLN A 740 3.90 -5.92 15.73
N SER A 741 5.18 -5.72 16.03
CA SER A 741 5.65 -5.04 17.24
C SER A 741 5.24 -3.56 17.25
N SER A 742 5.45 -2.84 16.14
CA SER A 742 4.99 -1.46 15.96
C SER A 742 3.47 -1.34 16.14
N THR A 743 2.72 -2.26 15.52
CA THR A 743 1.25 -2.34 15.64
C THR A 743 0.81 -2.60 17.07
N SER A 744 1.46 -3.51 17.80
CA SER A 744 1.15 -3.82 19.21
C SER A 744 1.32 -2.59 20.12
N ASN A 745 2.38 -1.81 19.90
CA ASN A 745 2.61 -0.55 20.61
C ASN A 745 1.54 0.52 20.28
N MET A 746 1.11 0.60 19.02
CA MET A 746 0.04 1.52 18.59
C MET A 746 -1.32 1.14 19.21
N VAL A 747 -1.67 -0.15 19.24
CA VAL A 747 -2.88 -0.65 19.88
C VAL A 747 -2.83 -0.41 21.40
N SER A 748 -1.71 -0.70 22.07
CA SER A 748 -1.54 -0.41 23.50
C SER A 748 -1.69 1.08 23.82
N THR A 749 -1.12 1.96 23.01
CA THR A 749 -1.27 3.42 23.13
C THR A 749 -2.73 3.85 22.95
N THR A 750 -3.41 3.25 21.96
CA THR A 750 -4.83 3.54 21.66
C THR A 750 -5.73 3.10 22.82
N MET A 751 -5.58 1.87 23.30
CA MET A 751 -6.34 1.32 24.42
C MET A 751 -6.11 2.13 25.71
N ASN A 752 -4.87 2.53 26.01
CA ASN A 752 -4.59 3.45 27.12
C ASN A 752 -5.33 4.79 27.01
N ASN A 753 -5.59 5.30 25.80
CA ASN A 753 -6.36 6.52 25.61
C ASN A 753 -7.87 6.26 25.73
N VAL A 754 -8.40 5.14 25.25
CA VAL A 754 -9.81 4.78 25.49
C VAL A 754 -10.08 4.55 26.99
N ALA A 755 -9.17 3.93 27.73
CA ALA A 755 -9.29 3.76 29.18
C ALA A 755 -9.33 5.11 29.93
N LYS A 756 -8.54 6.10 29.51
CA LYS A 756 -8.61 7.48 30.04
C LYS A 756 -9.94 8.15 29.72
N ILE A 757 -10.46 7.97 28.49
CA ILE A 757 -11.76 8.49 28.09
C ILE A 757 -12.87 7.86 28.94
N ALA A 758 -12.88 6.54 29.11
CA ALA A 758 -13.89 5.84 29.92
C ALA A 758 -13.88 6.28 31.40
N ASN A 759 -12.69 6.40 32.01
CA ASN A 759 -12.55 6.98 33.36
C ASN A 759 -13.07 8.43 33.43
N LYS A 760 -12.79 9.25 32.40
CA LYS A 760 -13.30 10.61 32.31
C LYS A 760 -14.82 10.64 32.17
N THR A 761 -15.41 9.77 31.35
CA THR A 761 -16.87 9.66 31.19
C THR A 761 -17.55 9.31 32.51
N SER A 762 -16.99 8.42 33.33
CA SER A 762 -17.52 8.15 34.69
C SER A 762 -17.43 9.39 35.60
N GLN A 763 -16.32 10.14 35.55
CA GLN A 763 -16.17 11.39 36.32
C GLN A 763 -17.17 12.47 35.88
N GLU A 764 -17.35 12.68 34.57
CA GLU A 764 -18.31 13.63 34.01
C GLU A 764 -19.76 13.20 34.29
N ALA A 765 -20.07 11.89 34.22
CA ALA A 765 -21.36 11.35 34.63
C ALA A 765 -21.65 11.59 36.12
N ASN A 766 -20.70 11.32 37.01
CA ASN A 766 -20.87 11.58 38.44
C ASN A 766 -21.11 13.08 38.73
N GLN A 767 -20.45 13.98 37.98
CA GLN A 767 -20.68 15.42 38.07
C GLN A 767 -22.08 15.82 37.58
N VAL A 768 -22.57 15.25 36.48
CA VAL A 768 -23.93 15.49 35.96
C VAL A 768 -24.99 14.91 36.91
N SER A 769 -24.75 13.75 37.52
CA SER A 769 -25.61 13.18 38.57
C SER A 769 -25.74 14.13 39.78
N SER A 770 -24.63 14.70 40.26
CA SER A 770 -24.65 15.74 41.31
C SER A 770 -25.44 16.98 40.88
N SER A 771 -25.31 17.41 39.62
CA SER A 771 -26.07 18.55 39.09
C SER A 771 -27.57 18.27 38.98
N PHE A 772 -27.98 17.03 38.67
CA PHE A 772 -29.37 16.60 38.76
C PHE A 772 -29.86 16.54 40.22
N GLU A 773 -29.05 16.08 41.17
CA GLU A 773 -29.44 16.08 42.58
C GLU A 773 -29.71 17.52 43.10
N GLU A 774 -28.90 18.50 42.69
CA GLU A 774 -29.14 19.92 42.97
C GLU A 774 -30.39 20.46 42.27
N LEU A 775 -30.57 20.18 40.98
CA LEU A 775 -31.72 20.65 40.21
C LEU A 775 -33.04 20.05 40.74
N ARG A 776 -33.01 18.80 41.25
CA ARG A 776 -34.13 18.16 41.96
C ARG A 776 -34.43 18.82 43.30
N LYS A 777 -33.41 19.23 44.07
CA LYS A 777 -33.59 20.04 45.31
C LYS A 777 -34.23 21.40 45.00
N VAL A 778 -33.83 22.07 43.92
CA VAL A 778 -34.43 23.33 43.46
C VAL A 778 -35.89 23.12 43.05
N ALA A 779 -36.18 22.09 42.25
CA ALA A 779 -37.54 21.77 41.80
C ALA A 779 -38.49 21.47 42.96
N ILE A 780 -38.05 20.67 43.95
CA ILE A 780 -38.82 20.38 45.18
C ILE A 780 -39.01 21.65 46.04
N THR A 781 -38.02 22.53 46.09
CA THR A 781 -38.13 23.81 46.81
C THR A 781 -39.15 24.74 46.14
N LEU A 782 -39.10 24.85 44.81
CA LEU A 782 -40.09 25.60 44.02
C LEU A 782 -41.50 25.02 44.18
N GLN A 783 -41.65 23.69 44.09
CA GLN A 783 -42.93 23.00 44.34
C GLN A 783 -43.48 23.29 45.74
N LYS A 784 -42.62 23.33 46.76
CA LYS A 784 -42.98 23.66 48.15
C LYS A 784 -43.38 25.13 48.33
N ASP A 785 -42.63 26.07 47.75
CA ASP A 785 -42.89 27.50 47.90
C ASP A 785 -44.11 27.94 47.09
N VAL A 786 -44.29 27.43 45.87
CA VAL A 786 -45.48 27.68 45.05
C VAL A 786 -46.68 26.86 45.57
N GLY A 787 -46.45 25.76 46.29
CA GLY A 787 -47.46 25.01 47.05
C GLY A 787 -48.03 25.73 48.28
N LYS A 788 -47.48 26.89 48.67
CA LYS A 788 -48.09 27.77 49.69
C LYS A 788 -49.36 28.46 49.17
N PHE A 789 -49.48 28.64 47.86
CA PHE A 789 -50.64 29.26 47.24
C PHE A 789 -51.77 28.23 47.05
N LYS A 790 -52.96 28.54 47.58
CA LYS A 790 -54.14 27.70 47.32
C LYS A 790 -54.68 28.01 45.92
N VAL A 791 -54.72 26.99 45.07
CA VAL A 791 -55.18 27.09 43.67
C VAL A 791 -56.26 26.09 43.30
N ASN A 792 -56.86 25.42 44.28
CA ASN A 792 -57.97 24.48 44.14
C ASN A 792 -59.05 24.83 45.16
#